data_AF-K5CC42-F1
#
_entry.id   AF-K5CC42-F1
#
_cell.length_a   1.000
_cell.length_b   1.000
_cell.length_c   1.000
_cell.angle_alpha   90.00
_cell.angle_beta   90.00
_cell.angle_gamma   90.00
#
_symmetry.space_group_name_H-M   'P 1'
#
loop_
_entity.id
_entity.type
_entity.pdbx_description
1 polymer ?
#
loop_
_entity_poly.entity_id
_entity_poly.type
_entity_poly.pdbx_seq_one_letter_code
_entity_poly.pdbx_strand_id
1 'polypeptide(L)'
;MVYLMILVVMLIPLYLLGQPSGGGGEGGGRLAQLRGKYDIAESDLGEISPASETMKLASLGLRGVAASLLWKKSHDYRVLHEWDRLKATLNNIALLQPHFDKVWEFQAHNLAYNVSTEFDDYRQRYEMVREGTEFLTKGVNQNRKAPRLVWYTGWFYGQKMGMSDEKEQFRRLFSEDDKLHEDLLEEDIAVDSPEARGPSNKPDNWLVGRLWLNRGYDLVESGVQIRRQTPLNFYETGPKWRLKHAEAIESEGILDERAQNAWQLASTDWKAFGNRSVPTTAAFTIKLGQLDELIRQREDKINLLEEVAGDAYLDARAKAIEKLPPIQQDALSTPEEERTKSQQSIANAAQESVKVDYDAVARATQQSKQLQALQLVEDIKDLDERILKTEGYRKQINYPYWDTLALAEQEERTVRARRLIYEAEKANADAELEKAIGLYEEAFEVWAKIFDDYPILVIDDTAQDLYESLRRYRIAIDSDEMPDDFPLKAFVELMGEYGQVDQDMYEQVRQTQKDLAEKRQAELEAEERRLEEEAAKEEAEKKAAAEEEAETGEETPAESEGEMKADQADGEEVAETEPTETEAEEADAENVDDAEMKESGESDSTEADSTGDGEGEASDAETTVDEEAPADDVVEEASPETED
;
A
#
# COMPACT_ATOMS: atom_id res chain seq x y z
N MET A 1 -22.31 -3.79 73.47
CA MET A 1 -22.47 -5.24 73.18
C MET A 1 -23.10 -5.50 71.81
N VAL A 2 -24.39 -5.23 71.57
CA VAL A 2 -25.05 -5.57 70.29
C VAL A 2 -24.33 -5.02 69.05
N TYR A 3 -23.98 -3.73 69.03
CA TYR A 3 -23.18 -3.14 67.94
C TYR A 3 -21.82 -3.83 67.72
N LEU A 4 -21.16 -4.28 68.78
CA LEU A 4 -19.85 -4.93 68.72
C LEU A 4 -20.00 -6.37 68.17
N MET A 5 -21.08 -7.07 68.53
CA MET A 5 -21.49 -8.33 67.90
C MET A 5 -21.77 -8.15 66.40
N ILE A 6 -22.53 -7.13 66.00
CA ILE A 6 -22.81 -6.84 64.58
C ILE A 6 -21.51 -6.56 63.81
N LEU A 7 -20.58 -5.79 64.40
CA LEU A 7 -19.29 -5.48 63.79
C LEU A 7 -18.43 -6.75 63.61
N VAL A 8 -18.34 -7.61 64.63
CA VAL A 8 -17.66 -8.91 64.55
C VAL A 8 -18.31 -9.83 63.51
N VAL A 9 -19.65 -9.88 63.44
CA VAL A 9 -20.37 -10.67 62.43
C VAL A 9 -20.14 -10.15 61.02
N MET A 10 -20.05 -8.83 60.80
CA MET A 10 -19.71 -8.25 59.49
C MET A 10 -18.22 -8.41 59.11
N LEU A 11 -17.32 -8.55 60.08
CA LEU A 11 -15.90 -8.85 59.81
C LEU A 11 -15.69 -10.27 59.24
N ILE A 12 -16.56 -11.24 59.55
CA ILE A 12 -16.45 -12.62 59.03
C ILE A 12 -16.54 -12.69 57.49
N PRO A 13 -17.58 -12.17 56.81
CA PRO A 13 -17.63 -12.18 55.35
C PRO A 13 -16.54 -11.29 54.72
N LEU A 14 -16.19 -10.16 55.35
CA LEU A 14 -15.09 -9.31 54.87
C LEU A 14 -13.74 -10.06 54.90
N TYR A 15 -13.47 -10.84 55.95
CA TYR A 15 -12.28 -11.67 56.06
C TYR A 15 -12.26 -12.79 55.00
N LEU A 16 -13.35 -13.54 54.87
CA LEU A 16 -13.48 -14.63 53.88
C LEU A 16 -13.41 -14.14 52.42
N LEU A 17 -13.83 -12.90 52.15
CA LEU A 17 -13.69 -12.28 50.83
C LEU A 17 -12.28 -11.70 50.61
N GLY A 18 -11.74 -10.96 51.58
CA GLY A 18 -10.61 -10.06 51.41
C GLY A 18 -9.26 -10.51 51.98
N GLN A 19 -9.15 -11.68 52.61
CA GLN A 19 -7.86 -12.21 53.08
C GLN A 19 -6.86 -12.34 51.90
N PRO A 20 -5.63 -11.81 52.00
CA PRO A 20 -4.62 -11.96 50.94
C PRO A 20 -4.15 -13.41 50.81
N SER A 21 -3.62 -13.78 49.63
CA SER A 21 -2.89 -15.04 49.46
C SER A 21 -1.61 -15.03 50.28
N GLY A 22 -1.46 -16.00 51.18
CA GLY A 22 -0.22 -16.24 51.90
C GLY A 22 0.70 -17.17 51.10
N GLY A 23 2.02 -17.00 51.22
CA GLY A 23 3.04 -17.83 50.54
C GLY A 23 3.11 -19.30 51.02
N GLY A 24 2.05 -19.84 51.60
CA GLY A 24 1.94 -21.19 52.19
C GLY A 24 1.02 -22.15 51.42
N GLY A 25 0.64 -21.84 50.18
CA GLY A 25 -0.15 -22.72 49.32
C GLY A 25 -1.67 -22.68 49.53
N GLU A 26 -2.17 -22.06 50.61
CA GLU A 26 -3.58 -21.71 50.74
C GLU A 26 -3.87 -20.43 49.93
N GLY A 27 -4.44 -20.59 48.73
CA GLY A 27 -4.99 -19.48 47.97
C GLY A 27 -6.06 -18.78 48.81
N GLY A 28 -5.89 -17.47 49.04
CA GLY A 28 -6.52 -16.74 50.17
C GLY A 28 -8.03 -16.57 50.12
N GLY A 29 -8.51 -15.38 50.47
CA GLY A 29 -9.94 -15.05 50.41
C GLY A 29 -10.52 -15.22 49.00
N ARG A 30 -11.84 -15.36 48.89
CA ARG A 30 -12.50 -15.66 47.61
C ARG A 30 -12.17 -14.64 46.52
N LEU A 31 -11.90 -13.36 46.85
CA LEU A 31 -11.45 -12.36 45.87
C LEU A 31 -10.01 -12.61 45.39
N ALA A 32 -9.10 -13.06 46.26
CA ALA A 32 -7.73 -13.41 45.86
C ALA A 32 -7.72 -14.65 44.95
N GLN A 33 -8.53 -15.66 45.27
CA GLN A 33 -8.74 -16.83 44.42
C GLN A 33 -9.36 -16.48 43.06
N LEU A 34 -10.35 -15.58 43.03
CA LEU A 34 -10.96 -15.11 41.78
C LEU A 34 -9.98 -14.26 40.96
N ARG A 35 -9.15 -13.40 41.58
CA ARG A 35 -8.10 -12.65 40.87
C ARG A 35 -7.10 -13.58 40.20
N GLY A 36 -6.55 -14.57 40.93
CA GLY A 36 -5.62 -15.54 40.34
C GLY A 36 -6.26 -16.52 39.36
N LYS A 37 -7.59 -16.75 39.43
CA LYS A 37 -8.31 -17.58 38.45
C LYS A 37 -8.58 -16.85 37.12
N TYR A 38 -8.73 -15.54 37.16
CA TYR A 38 -9.07 -14.70 36.01
C TYR A 38 -7.91 -13.79 35.57
N ASP A 39 -6.68 -14.04 36.06
CA ASP A 39 -5.48 -13.25 35.79
C ASP A 39 -5.63 -11.73 36.06
N ILE A 40 -6.35 -11.38 37.13
CA ILE A 40 -6.63 -9.99 37.56
C ILE A 40 -5.83 -9.61 38.83
N ALA A 41 -4.73 -10.31 39.12
CA ALA A 41 -3.73 -9.81 40.07
C ALA A 41 -2.75 -8.89 39.34
N GLU A 42 -2.28 -7.82 39.98
CA GLU A 42 -1.30 -6.88 39.38
C GLU A 42 -0.03 -7.61 38.89
N SER A 43 0.36 -8.69 39.58
CA SER A 43 1.47 -9.60 39.20
C SER A 43 1.29 -10.33 37.89
N ASP A 44 0.06 -10.49 37.42
CA ASP A 44 -0.30 -11.32 36.27
C ASP A 44 -0.58 -10.45 35.02
N LEU A 45 -0.61 -9.12 35.21
CA LEU A 45 -0.86 -8.10 34.18
C LEU A 45 0.45 -7.54 33.60
N GLY A 46 1.49 -7.40 34.42
CA GLY A 46 2.78 -6.88 33.98
C GLY A 46 3.75 -6.66 35.14
N GLU A 47 4.64 -5.69 34.98
CA GLU A 47 5.55 -5.28 36.05
C GLU A 47 4.83 -4.53 37.16
N ILE A 48 5.29 -4.68 38.40
CA ILE A 48 4.72 -3.96 39.54
C ILE A 48 5.59 -2.75 39.83
N SER A 49 5.20 -1.58 39.31
CA SER A 49 5.85 -0.31 39.63
C SER A 49 5.57 0.11 41.08
N PRO A 50 6.60 0.23 41.96
CA PRO A 50 6.42 0.69 43.33
C PRO A 50 5.88 2.12 43.40
N ALA A 51 6.17 2.94 42.39
CA ALA A 51 5.64 4.30 42.27
C ALA A 51 4.14 4.29 41.97
N SER A 52 3.68 3.41 41.07
CA SER A 52 2.24 3.25 40.76
C SER A 52 1.44 2.77 41.97
N GLU A 53 1.94 1.77 42.71
CA GLU A 53 1.32 1.32 43.96
C GLU A 53 1.34 2.41 45.05
N THR A 54 2.42 3.19 45.15
CA THR A 54 2.47 4.34 46.06
C THR A 54 1.45 5.41 45.68
N MET A 55 1.27 5.75 44.40
CA MET A 55 0.26 6.70 43.93
C MET A 55 -1.17 6.19 44.14
N LYS A 56 -1.41 4.89 43.90
CA LYS A 56 -2.67 4.19 44.18
C LYS A 56 -3.06 4.33 45.65
N LEU A 57 -2.12 4.09 46.58
CA LEU A 57 -2.30 4.31 48.02
C LEU A 57 -2.49 5.79 48.38
N ALA A 58 -1.64 6.68 47.86
CA ALA A 58 -1.70 8.13 48.13
C ALA A 58 -3.00 8.79 47.64
N SER A 59 -3.60 8.26 46.57
CA SER A 59 -4.91 8.71 46.07
C SER A 59 -6.09 8.36 46.98
N LEU A 60 -5.91 7.49 47.99
CA LEU A 60 -6.95 7.00 48.90
C LEU A 60 -8.19 6.43 48.18
N GLY A 61 -8.00 5.86 46.98
CA GLY A 61 -9.08 5.35 46.12
C GLY A 61 -9.67 6.37 45.13
N LEU A 62 -9.29 7.65 45.22
CA LEU A 62 -9.70 8.71 44.28
C LEU A 62 -8.81 8.79 43.02
N ARG A 63 -8.18 7.67 42.64
CA ARG A 63 -7.28 7.52 41.49
C ARG A 63 -7.87 8.09 40.19
N GLY A 64 -9.16 7.88 39.93
CA GLY A 64 -9.85 8.46 38.77
C GLY A 64 -9.91 9.99 38.79
N VAL A 65 -10.26 10.60 39.94
CA VAL A 65 -10.31 12.08 40.08
C VAL A 65 -8.90 12.68 39.97
N ALA A 66 -7.90 12.03 40.57
CA ALA A 66 -6.50 12.44 40.45
C ALA A 66 -6.02 12.41 38.99
N ALA A 67 -6.36 11.35 38.25
CA ALA A 67 -6.10 11.25 36.82
C ALA A 67 -6.81 12.37 36.04
N SER A 68 -8.11 12.60 36.23
CA SER A 68 -8.85 13.67 35.53
C SER A 68 -8.26 15.07 35.77
N LEU A 69 -7.76 15.35 36.99
CA LEU A 69 -7.07 16.61 37.29
C LEU A 69 -5.72 16.74 36.57
N LEU A 70 -4.97 15.63 36.44
CA LEU A 70 -3.73 15.61 35.67
C LEU A 70 -3.98 15.70 34.16
N TRP A 71 -5.02 15.06 33.65
CA TRP A 71 -5.46 15.18 32.25
C TRP A 71 -5.82 16.63 31.90
N LYS A 72 -6.51 17.35 32.79
CA LYS A 72 -6.72 18.79 32.61
C LYS A 72 -5.38 19.54 32.58
N LYS A 73 -4.49 19.30 33.54
CA LYS A 73 -3.16 19.94 33.57
C LYS A 73 -2.32 19.63 32.34
N SER A 74 -2.36 18.42 31.78
CA SER A 74 -1.63 18.10 30.55
C SER A 74 -2.20 18.88 29.36
N HIS A 75 -3.52 19.09 29.30
CA HIS A 75 -4.09 19.99 28.29
C HIS A 75 -3.62 21.43 28.51
N ASP A 76 -3.68 21.95 29.73
CA ASP A 76 -3.21 23.30 30.07
C ASP A 76 -1.71 23.49 29.72
N TYR A 77 -0.84 22.51 30.05
CA TYR A 77 0.59 22.56 29.74
C TYR A 77 0.90 22.43 28.25
N ARG A 78 0.12 21.64 27.50
CA ARG A 78 0.23 21.58 26.03
C ARG A 78 -0.09 22.92 25.39
N VAL A 79 -1.19 23.57 25.79
CA VAL A 79 -1.60 24.90 25.29
C VAL A 79 -0.61 26.01 25.65
N LEU A 80 0.16 25.84 26.73
CA LEU A 80 1.22 26.77 27.15
C LEU A 80 2.61 26.41 26.60
N HIS A 81 2.73 25.37 25.76
CA HIS A 81 4.00 24.80 25.26
C HIS A 81 5.00 24.46 26.39
N GLU A 82 4.51 24.12 27.59
CA GLU A 82 5.34 23.76 28.75
C GLU A 82 5.74 22.27 28.69
N TRP A 83 6.51 21.88 27.66
CA TRP A 83 6.77 20.48 27.30
C TRP A 83 7.33 19.60 28.44
N ASP A 84 8.28 20.08 29.23
CA ASP A 84 8.82 19.32 30.38
C ASP A 84 7.75 19.00 31.43
N ARG A 85 6.85 19.96 31.69
CA ARG A 85 5.75 19.81 32.66
C ARG A 85 4.62 18.96 32.09
N LEU A 86 4.40 19.03 30.78
CA LEU A 86 3.56 18.09 30.05
C LEU A 86 4.10 16.67 30.28
N LYS A 87 5.33 16.36 29.83
CA LYS A 87 5.98 15.04 29.98
C LYS A 87 5.93 14.51 31.42
N ALA A 88 6.27 15.34 32.41
CA ALA A 88 6.16 14.96 33.83
C ALA A 88 4.72 14.63 34.26
N THR A 89 3.73 15.37 33.75
CA THR A 89 2.31 15.11 34.00
C THR A 89 1.84 13.82 33.32
N LEU A 90 2.28 13.54 32.08
CA LEU A 90 1.95 12.30 31.36
C LEU A 90 2.48 11.07 32.09
N ASN A 91 3.73 11.12 32.57
CA ASN A 91 4.32 10.08 33.40
C ASN A 91 3.54 9.84 34.70
N ASN A 92 3.06 10.90 35.37
CA ASN A 92 2.18 10.76 36.54
C ASN A 92 0.83 10.11 36.20
N ILE A 93 0.25 10.40 35.03
CA ILE A 93 -0.99 9.75 34.55
C ILE A 93 -0.73 8.26 34.30
N ALA A 94 0.37 7.90 33.64
CA ALA A 94 0.75 6.51 33.39
C ALA A 94 0.95 5.72 34.71
N LEU A 95 1.63 6.30 35.70
CA LEU A 95 1.76 5.70 37.03
C LEU A 95 0.41 5.58 37.78
N LEU A 96 -0.52 6.50 37.53
CA LEU A 96 -1.89 6.43 38.06
C LEU A 96 -2.82 5.52 37.25
N GLN A 97 -2.46 5.09 36.04
CA GLN A 97 -3.30 4.26 35.17
C GLN A 97 -2.50 3.20 34.36
N PRO A 98 -1.56 2.44 34.97
CA PRO A 98 -0.61 1.61 34.21
C PRO A 98 -1.27 0.49 33.39
N HIS A 99 -2.40 -0.07 33.87
CA HIS A 99 -3.15 -1.11 33.18
C HIS A 99 -4.34 -0.60 32.37
N PHE A 100 -4.23 0.62 31.82
CA PHE A 100 -5.19 1.14 30.85
C PHE A 100 -4.48 1.48 29.55
N ASP A 101 -4.45 0.52 28.63
CA ASP A 101 -3.70 0.55 27.35
C ASP A 101 -3.81 1.88 26.59
N LYS A 102 -5.01 2.48 26.62
CA LYS A 102 -5.31 3.77 25.96
C LYS A 102 -4.51 4.96 26.51
N VAL A 103 -4.01 4.91 27.74
CA VAL A 103 -3.06 5.92 28.25
C VAL A 103 -1.73 5.82 27.52
N TRP A 104 -1.25 4.61 27.25
CA TRP A 104 -0.01 4.39 26.53
C TRP A 104 -0.16 4.76 25.05
N GLU A 105 -1.23 4.29 24.39
CA GLU A 105 -1.56 4.68 23.01
C GLU A 105 -1.65 6.22 22.86
N PHE A 106 -2.49 6.88 23.68
CA PHE A 106 -2.76 8.32 23.52
C PHE A 106 -1.53 9.19 23.78
N GLN A 107 -0.74 8.92 24.82
CA GLN A 107 0.38 9.81 25.16
C GLN A 107 1.56 9.64 24.21
N ALA A 108 1.83 8.42 23.72
CA ALA A 108 2.82 8.22 22.68
C ALA A 108 2.43 8.95 21.39
N HIS A 109 1.16 8.86 20.99
CA HIS A 109 0.62 9.61 19.86
C HIS A 109 0.71 11.13 20.08
N ASN A 110 0.35 11.61 21.26
CA ASN A 110 0.45 13.04 21.60
C ASN A 110 1.90 13.55 21.54
N LEU A 111 2.89 12.77 21.96
CA LEU A 111 4.31 13.13 21.83
C LEU A 111 4.76 13.15 20.36
N ALA A 112 4.50 12.06 19.63
CA ALA A 112 5.09 11.82 18.31
C ALA A 112 4.32 12.41 17.13
N TYR A 113 3.10 12.91 17.33
CA TYR A 113 2.32 13.56 16.28
C TYR A 113 2.09 15.02 16.67
N ASN A 114 1.35 15.27 17.76
CA ASN A 114 0.96 16.63 18.16
C ASN A 114 2.13 17.50 18.67
N VAL A 115 3.01 16.94 19.51
CA VAL A 115 4.11 17.71 20.09
C VAL A 115 5.32 17.75 19.15
N SER A 116 5.51 16.73 18.29
CA SER A 116 6.61 16.74 17.33
C SER A 116 6.50 17.86 16.29
N THR A 117 5.30 18.18 15.82
CA THR A 117 5.08 19.18 14.76
C THR A 117 5.30 20.63 15.23
N GLU A 118 5.35 20.85 16.55
CA GLU A 118 5.57 22.15 17.20
C GLU A 118 7.06 22.57 17.23
N PHE A 119 7.97 21.73 16.74
CA PHE A 119 9.41 22.03 16.62
C PHE A 119 9.78 22.27 15.15
N ASP A 120 10.69 23.20 14.86
CA ASP A 120 11.14 23.46 13.48
C ASP A 120 12.19 22.44 12.98
N ASP A 121 13.07 21.96 13.87
CA ASP A 121 14.15 21.03 13.52
C ASP A 121 13.66 19.57 13.53
N TYR A 122 13.76 18.87 12.39
CA TYR A 122 13.44 17.44 12.24
C TYR A 122 14.13 16.56 13.29
N ARG A 123 15.29 16.96 13.82
CA ARG A 123 15.99 16.23 14.90
C ARG A 123 15.20 16.27 16.20
N GLN A 124 14.64 17.42 16.55
CA GLN A 124 13.78 17.59 17.71
C GLN A 124 12.42 16.89 17.50
N ARG A 125 11.88 16.92 16.28
CA ARG A 125 10.71 16.10 15.90
C ARG A 125 10.98 14.62 16.15
N TYR A 126 12.13 14.12 15.67
CA TYR A 126 12.56 12.73 15.87
C TYR A 126 12.75 12.37 17.35
N GLU A 127 13.35 13.25 18.17
CA GLU A 127 13.46 13.02 19.61
C GLU A 127 12.09 12.81 20.28
N MET A 128 11.05 13.57 19.89
CA MET A 128 9.69 13.36 20.42
C MET A 128 9.05 12.06 19.90
N VAL A 129 9.35 11.65 18.66
CA VAL A 129 8.95 10.35 18.10
C VAL A 129 9.58 9.19 18.88
N ARG A 130 10.89 9.26 19.16
CA ARG A 130 11.62 8.27 19.96
C ARG A 130 11.09 8.19 21.38
N GLU A 131 10.87 9.31 22.05
CA GLU A 131 10.24 9.32 23.38
C GLU A 131 8.85 8.65 23.36
N GLY A 132 8.10 8.83 22.26
CA GLY A 132 6.84 8.11 22.02
C GLY A 132 7.01 6.60 21.95
N THR A 133 7.99 6.08 21.19
CA THR A 133 8.24 4.62 21.09
C THR A 133 8.78 4.03 22.39
N GLU A 134 9.65 4.74 23.11
CA GLU A 134 10.08 4.35 24.45
C GLU A 134 8.89 4.27 25.43
N PHE A 135 7.94 5.21 25.34
CA PHE A 135 6.75 5.23 26.19
C PHE A 135 5.84 4.04 25.90
N LEU A 136 5.66 3.66 24.63
CA LEU A 136 4.92 2.44 24.26
C LEU A 136 5.62 1.17 24.75
N THR A 137 6.95 1.10 24.64
CA THR A 137 7.77 -0.01 25.14
C THR A 137 7.57 -0.21 26.65
N LYS A 138 7.67 0.87 27.43
CA LYS A 138 7.33 0.89 28.86
C LYS A 138 5.88 0.41 29.09
N GLY A 139 4.94 0.83 28.26
CA GLY A 139 3.54 0.38 28.30
C GLY A 139 3.34 -1.11 28.07
N VAL A 140 4.06 -1.72 27.12
CA VAL A 140 4.02 -3.17 26.86
C VAL A 140 4.49 -3.96 28.08
N ASN A 141 5.55 -3.52 28.75
CA ASN A 141 6.07 -4.21 29.94
C ASN A 141 5.14 -4.13 31.15
N GLN A 142 4.37 -3.04 31.27
CA GLN A 142 3.28 -2.91 32.24
C GLN A 142 2.03 -3.72 31.83
N ASN A 143 1.92 -4.17 30.58
CA ASN A 143 0.71 -4.82 30.03
C ASN A 143 1.04 -6.06 29.18
N ARG A 144 1.68 -7.05 29.81
CA ARG A 144 2.18 -8.28 29.18
C ARG A 144 1.09 -9.14 28.54
N LYS A 145 -0.19 -8.87 28.83
CA LYS A 145 -1.38 -9.55 28.24
C LYS A 145 -2.22 -8.62 27.35
N ALA A 146 -1.61 -7.57 26.77
CA ALA A 146 -2.26 -6.65 25.83
C ALA A 146 -1.64 -6.74 24.41
N PRO A 147 -1.99 -7.75 23.59
CA PRO A 147 -1.47 -7.87 22.22
C PRO A 147 -1.70 -6.63 21.37
N ARG A 148 -2.81 -5.91 21.59
CA ARG A 148 -3.11 -4.64 20.92
C ARG A 148 -2.05 -3.55 21.18
N LEU A 149 -1.49 -3.47 22.39
CA LEU A 149 -0.47 -2.48 22.72
C LEU A 149 0.89 -2.85 22.08
N VAL A 150 1.20 -4.14 22.03
CA VAL A 150 2.34 -4.67 21.27
C VAL A 150 2.17 -4.37 19.77
N TRP A 151 0.98 -4.60 19.23
CA TRP A 151 0.65 -4.27 17.84
C TRP A 151 0.77 -2.78 17.56
N TYR A 152 0.25 -1.93 18.45
CA TYR A 152 0.33 -0.48 18.31
C TYR A 152 1.78 0.00 18.34
N THR A 153 2.63 -0.59 19.17
CA THR A 153 4.08 -0.32 19.20
C THR A 153 4.73 -0.62 17.85
N GLY A 154 4.48 -1.81 17.27
CA GLY A 154 5.02 -2.18 15.96
C GLY A 154 4.44 -1.39 14.79
N TRP A 155 3.16 -1.03 14.85
CA TRP A 155 2.53 -0.13 13.88
C TRP A 155 3.17 1.26 13.92
N PHE A 156 3.43 1.80 15.12
CA PHE A 156 3.99 3.15 15.31
C PHE A 156 5.40 3.29 14.73
N TYR A 157 6.28 2.29 14.92
CA TYR A 157 7.62 2.26 14.30
C TYR A 157 7.56 2.33 12.77
N GLY A 158 6.61 1.62 12.15
CA GLY A 158 6.38 1.71 10.71
C GLY A 158 5.78 3.06 10.31
N GLN A 159 4.55 3.32 10.74
CA GLN A 159 3.75 4.46 10.25
C GLN A 159 4.40 5.81 10.57
N LYS A 160 4.79 6.08 11.83
CA LYS A 160 5.27 7.43 12.18
C LYS A 160 6.64 7.74 11.57
N MET A 161 7.56 6.78 11.57
CA MET A 161 8.91 7.01 11.03
C MET A 161 8.98 6.87 9.51
N GLY A 162 8.11 6.05 8.90
CA GLY A 162 8.14 5.74 7.47
C GLY A 162 7.15 6.53 6.61
N MET A 163 6.11 7.15 7.18
CA MET A 163 5.07 7.91 6.44
C MET A 163 4.98 9.39 6.83
N SER A 164 5.86 9.92 7.69
CA SER A 164 5.92 11.38 7.90
C SER A 164 6.56 12.08 6.71
N ASP A 165 6.35 13.40 6.58
CA ASP A 165 7.01 14.22 5.56
C ASP A 165 8.55 14.13 5.68
N GLU A 166 9.08 14.02 6.90
CA GLU A 166 10.50 13.83 7.19
C GLU A 166 10.95 12.36 7.21
N LYS A 167 10.22 11.45 6.53
CA LYS A 167 10.49 10.01 6.53
C LYS A 167 11.95 9.67 6.23
N GLU A 168 12.58 10.30 5.24
CA GLU A 168 13.99 10.05 4.90
C GLU A 168 14.93 10.42 6.06
N GLN A 169 14.67 11.56 6.71
CA GLN A 169 15.49 12.05 7.82
C GLN A 169 15.26 11.20 9.07
N PHE A 170 14.01 10.82 9.37
CA PHE A 170 13.68 9.92 10.48
C PHE A 170 14.24 8.53 10.28
N ARG A 171 14.18 7.97 9.07
CA ARG A 171 14.76 6.65 8.73
C ARG A 171 16.28 6.66 8.86
N ARG A 172 16.95 7.72 8.40
CA ARG A 172 18.39 7.91 8.62
C ARG A 172 18.73 8.00 10.11
N LEU A 173 18.08 8.89 10.85
CA LEU A 173 18.31 9.07 12.29
C LEU A 173 18.05 7.78 13.06
N PHE A 174 16.95 7.08 12.77
CA PHE A 174 16.63 5.79 13.37
C PHE A 174 17.74 4.77 13.12
N SER A 175 18.21 4.61 11.89
CA SER A 175 19.30 3.68 11.57
C SER A 175 20.60 3.97 12.34
N GLU A 176 20.77 5.21 12.85
CA GLU A 176 21.95 5.71 13.57
C GLU A 176 21.75 5.83 15.09
N ASP A 177 20.57 5.51 15.63
CA ASP A 177 20.31 5.58 17.07
C ASP A 177 20.74 4.29 17.79
N ASP A 178 22.06 4.14 17.94
CA ASP A 178 22.67 3.02 18.67
C ASP A 178 22.08 2.84 20.08
N LYS A 179 21.70 3.93 20.78
CA LYS A 179 21.14 3.88 22.14
C LYS A 179 19.75 3.24 22.14
N LEU A 180 18.89 3.64 21.19
CA LEU A 180 17.58 3.02 21.00
C LEU A 180 17.70 1.54 20.60
N HIS A 181 18.67 1.19 19.76
CA HIS A 181 18.92 -0.19 19.38
C HIS A 181 19.40 -1.06 20.55
N GLU A 182 20.29 -0.55 21.41
CA GLU A 182 20.65 -1.21 22.67
C GLU A 182 19.43 -1.45 23.56
N ASP A 183 18.58 -0.43 23.76
CA ASP A 183 17.38 -0.54 24.60
C ASP A 183 16.37 -1.55 24.01
N LEU A 184 16.25 -1.63 22.68
CA LEU A 184 15.42 -2.63 22.01
C LEU A 184 15.95 -4.06 22.17
N LEU A 185 17.27 -4.26 22.22
CA LEU A 185 17.87 -5.57 22.51
C LEU A 185 17.64 -5.99 23.97
N GLU A 186 17.69 -5.05 24.93
CA GLU A 186 17.32 -5.32 26.33
C GLU A 186 15.85 -5.76 26.47
N GLU A 187 14.99 -5.30 25.56
CA GLU A 187 13.56 -5.61 25.47
C GLU A 187 13.24 -6.88 24.67
N ASP A 188 14.24 -7.69 24.30
CA ASP A 188 14.10 -8.93 23.50
C ASP A 188 13.55 -8.69 22.07
N ILE A 189 13.80 -7.50 21.51
CA ILE A 189 13.56 -7.20 20.09
C ILE A 189 14.90 -7.32 19.35
N ALA A 190 15.04 -8.39 18.55
CA ALA A 190 16.28 -8.76 17.86
C ALA A 190 16.63 -7.82 16.67
N VAL A 191 16.89 -6.54 16.94
CA VAL A 191 17.25 -5.53 15.93
C VAL A 191 18.62 -5.79 15.26
N ASP A 192 19.45 -6.64 15.86
CA ASP A 192 20.69 -7.13 15.29
C ASP A 192 20.49 -8.29 14.29
N SER A 193 19.30 -8.90 14.26
CA SER A 193 18.94 -9.99 13.33
C SER A 193 18.93 -9.53 11.87
N PRO A 194 19.27 -10.39 10.89
CA PRO A 194 19.04 -10.11 9.46
C PRO A 194 17.59 -9.71 9.15
N GLU A 195 16.61 -10.19 9.92
CA GLU A 195 15.19 -9.85 9.77
C GLU A 195 14.87 -8.36 10.03
N ALA A 196 15.77 -7.62 10.67
CA ALA A 196 15.62 -6.21 11.05
C ALA A 196 16.43 -5.24 10.17
N ARG A 197 17.34 -5.73 9.32
CA ARG A 197 18.35 -4.88 8.67
C ARG A 197 17.94 -4.46 7.26
N GLY A 198 18.02 -3.16 7.00
CA GLY A 198 17.81 -2.58 5.67
C GLY A 198 19.06 -2.68 4.77
N PRO A 199 19.03 -2.05 3.57
CA PRO A 199 20.10 -2.13 2.55
C PRO A 199 21.48 -1.63 2.97
N SER A 200 21.56 -0.88 4.07
CA SER A 200 22.79 -0.37 4.70
C SER A 200 23.36 -1.32 5.77
N ASN A 201 22.73 -2.48 6.00
CA ASN A 201 23.03 -3.43 7.07
C ASN A 201 22.90 -2.82 8.50
N LYS A 202 22.18 -1.71 8.63
CA LYS A 202 21.70 -1.12 9.89
C LYS A 202 20.20 -1.48 10.11
N PRO A 203 19.66 -1.38 11.33
CA PRO A 203 18.23 -1.62 11.56
C PRO A 203 17.34 -0.65 10.78
N ASP A 204 16.21 -1.14 10.29
CA ASP A 204 15.20 -0.37 9.56
C ASP A 204 13.89 -0.28 10.34
N ASN A 205 13.24 0.90 10.35
CA ASN A 205 12.06 1.16 11.17
C ASN A 205 10.86 0.26 10.84
N TRP A 206 10.64 -0.09 9.58
CA TRP A 206 9.57 -0.98 9.16
C TRP A 206 9.81 -2.40 9.64
N LEU A 207 11.06 -2.87 9.51
CA LEU A 207 11.45 -4.22 9.90
C LEU A 207 11.47 -4.38 11.43
N VAL A 208 11.93 -3.38 12.17
CA VAL A 208 11.84 -3.33 13.64
C VAL A 208 10.38 -3.24 14.10
N GLY A 209 9.55 -2.45 13.41
CA GLY A 209 8.10 -2.44 13.61
C GLY A 209 7.48 -3.83 13.40
N ARG A 210 7.90 -4.55 12.35
CA ARG A 210 7.48 -5.94 12.09
C ARG A 210 7.94 -6.91 13.19
N LEU A 211 9.12 -6.75 13.79
CA LEU A 211 9.54 -7.57 14.93
C LEU A 211 8.61 -7.40 16.14
N TRP A 212 8.20 -6.17 16.45
CA TRP A 212 7.18 -5.90 17.46
C TRP A 212 5.84 -6.57 17.11
N LEU A 213 5.40 -6.51 15.86
CA LEU A 213 4.17 -7.16 15.40
C LEU A 213 4.26 -8.70 15.57
N ASN A 214 5.39 -9.31 15.23
CA ASN A 214 5.64 -10.74 15.43
C ASN A 214 5.57 -11.15 16.91
N ARG A 215 6.15 -10.37 17.83
CA ARG A 215 6.00 -10.56 19.29
C ARG A 215 4.53 -10.50 19.73
N GLY A 216 3.71 -9.68 19.05
CA GLY A 216 2.26 -9.65 19.23
C GLY A 216 1.58 -10.95 18.76
N TYR A 217 2.05 -11.55 17.67
CA TYR A 217 1.55 -12.81 17.14
C TYR A 217 1.88 -13.97 18.08
N ASP A 218 3.12 -14.07 18.55
CA ASP A 218 3.56 -15.05 19.54
C ASP A 218 2.74 -15.01 20.83
N LEU A 219 2.39 -13.80 21.30
CA LEU A 219 1.55 -13.59 22.48
C LEU A 219 0.12 -14.12 22.28
N VAL A 220 -0.45 -13.98 21.08
CA VAL A 220 -1.77 -14.54 20.76
C VAL A 220 -1.70 -16.06 20.61
N GLU A 221 -0.64 -16.57 19.99
CA GLU A 221 -0.38 -18.01 19.82
C GLU A 221 -0.11 -18.71 21.16
N SER A 222 0.39 -17.99 22.17
CA SER A 222 0.46 -18.46 23.57
C SER A 222 -0.91 -18.54 24.28
N GLY A 223 -2.00 -18.12 23.62
CA GLY A 223 -3.37 -18.18 24.11
C GLY A 223 -3.97 -16.86 24.61
N VAL A 224 -3.27 -15.72 24.47
CA VAL A 224 -3.83 -14.41 24.85
C VAL A 224 -4.82 -13.93 23.78
N GLN A 225 -6.02 -13.52 24.20
CA GLN A 225 -7.05 -13.08 23.26
C GLN A 225 -6.78 -11.68 22.70
N ILE A 226 -6.94 -11.52 21.39
CA ILE A 226 -7.05 -10.21 20.74
C ILE A 226 -8.31 -9.51 21.28
N ARG A 227 -8.19 -8.24 21.67
CA ARG A 227 -9.28 -7.41 22.20
C ARG A 227 -9.25 -6.04 21.53
N ARG A 228 -10.44 -5.48 21.25
CA ARG A 228 -10.61 -4.14 20.61
C ARG A 228 -9.88 -3.99 19.27
N GLN A 229 -9.73 -5.09 18.52
CA GLN A 229 -9.15 -5.12 17.19
C GLN A 229 -9.62 -6.39 16.47
N THR A 230 -9.80 -6.33 15.15
CA THR A 230 -10.15 -7.52 14.35
C THR A 230 -8.90 -8.41 14.19
N PRO A 231 -9.05 -9.75 14.16
CA PRO A 231 -7.92 -10.64 13.87
C PRO A 231 -7.30 -10.39 12.49
N LEU A 232 -8.08 -9.92 11.51
CA LEU A 232 -7.59 -9.56 10.19
C LEU A 232 -6.57 -8.41 10.26
N ASN A 233 -6.99 -7.25 10.77
CA ASN A 233 -6.16 -6.04 10.89
C ASN A 233 -4.96 -6.26 11.82
N PHE A 234 -5.06 -7.19 12.78
CA PHE A 234 -3.94 -7.56 13.64
C PHE A 234 -2.82 -8.27 12.85
N TYR A 235 -3.17 -9.27 12.04
CA TYR A 235 -2.20 -10.14 11.35
C TYR A 235 -1.68 -9.61 10.02
N GLU A 236 -2.37 -8.68 9.35
CA GLU A 236 -1.89 -8.15 8.06
C GLU A 236 -0.73 -7.14 8.17
N THR A 237 -0.58 -6.47 9.31
CA THR A 237 0.30 -5.29 9.42
C THR A 237 1.77 -5.65 9.31
N GLY A 238 2.20 -6.81 9.84
CA GLY A 238 3.58 -7.28 9.75
C GLY A 238 4.01 -7.53 8.30
N PRO A 239 3.23 -8.31 7.52
CA PRO A 239 3.39 -8.42 6.08
C PRO A 239 3.35 -7.07 5.34
N LYS A 240 2.40 -6.17 5.66
CA LYS A 240 2.35 -4.81 5.07
C LYS A 240 3.62 -3.99 5.37
N TRP A 241 4.22 -4.11 6.56
CA TRP A 241 5.49 -3.44 6.85
C TRP A 241 6.67 -4.00 6.05
N ARG A 242 6.63 -5.27 5.64
CA ARG A 242 7.64 -5.80 4.72
C ARG A 242 7.46 -5.30 3.28
N LEU A 243 6.23 -5.06 2.86
CA LEU A 243 5.89 -4.39 1.59
C LEU A 243 6.33 -2.91 1.62
N LYS A 244 5.92 -2.14 2.64
CA LYS A 244 6.31 -0.73 2.81
C LYS A 244 7.82 -0.53 3.05
N HIS A 245 8.55 -1.52 3.57
CA HIS A 245 10.02 -1.53 3.55
C HIS A 245 10.58 -1.54 2.12
N ALA A 246 10.05 -2.40 1.25
CA ALA A 246 10.53 -2.53 -0.13
C ALA A 246 10.27 -1.24 -0.93
N GLU A 247 9.03 -0.71 -0.88
CA GLU A 247 8.69 0.59 -1.47
C GLU A 247 9.61 1.73 -0.96
N ALA A 248 9.85 1.79 0.35
CA ALA A 248 10.65 2.86 0.94
C ALA A 248 12.08 2.86 0.39
N ILE A 249 12.75 1.69 0.33
CA ILE A 249 14.13 1.63 -0.16
C ILE A 249 14.23 1.92 -1.66
N GLU A 250 13.22 1.59 -2.44
CA GLU A 250 13.15 1.94 -3.87
C GLU A 250 12.99 3.45 -4.07
N SER A 251 12.11 4.09 -3.30
CA SER A 251 11.96 5.56 -3.31
C SER A 251 13.25 6.28 -2.87
N GLU A 252 14.05 5.66 -2.00
CA GLU A 252 15.38 6.12 -1.58
C GLU A 252 16.51 5.83 -2.61
N GLY A 253 16.17 5.26 -3.78
CA GLY A 253 17.10 5.00 -4.87
C GLY A 253 17.85 3.67 -4.79
N ILE A 254 17.48 2.76 -3.88
CA ILE A 254 18.00 1.38 -3.86
C ILE A 254 17.24 0.57 -4.90
N LEU A 255 17.72 0.59 -6.15
CA LEU A 255 17.03 0.02 -7.31
C LEU A 255 17.88 -1.09 -7.96
N ASP A 256 18.31 -2.05 -7.14
CA ASP A 256 19.18 -3.18 -7.48
C ASP A 256 18.68 -4.51 -6.90
N GLU A 257 19.52 -5.56 -6.90
CA GLU A 257 19.21 -6.88 -6.34
C GLU A 257 18.66 -6.84 -4.89
N ARG A 258 18.97 -5.79 -4.11
CA ARG A 258 18.47 -5.61 -2.74
C ARG A 258 16.99 -5.25 -2.69
N ALA A 259 16.49 -4.44 -3.63
CA ALA A 259 15.06 -4.17 -3.78
C ALA A 259 14.32 -5.43 -4.24
N GLN A 260 14.88 -6.12 -5.24
CA GLN A 260 14.34 -7.39 -5.70
C GLN A 260 14.21 -8.41 -4.55
N ASN A 261 15.23 -8.51 -3.70
CA ASN A 261 15.21 -9.39 -2.54
C ASN A 261 14.19 -8.94 -1.47
N ALA A 262 14.05 -7.63 -1.23
CA ALA A 262 13.04 -7.09 -0.31
C ALA A 262 11.62 -7.48 -0.76
N TRP A 263 11.29 -7.35 -2.04
CA TRP A 263 10.01 -7.77 -2.60
C TRP A 263 9.81 -9.29 -2.58
N GLN A 264 10.85 -10.10 -2.81
CA GLN A 264 10.76 -11.57 -2.64
C GLN A 264 10.42 -11.96 -1.20
N LEU A 265 11.04 -11.31 -0.21
CA LEU A 265 10.73 -11.50 1.20
C LEU A 265 9.30 -11.01 1.52
N ALA A 266 8.86 -9.89 0.94
CA ALA A 266 7.51 -9.37 1.12
C ALA A 266 6.44 -10.32 0.54
N SER A 267 6.65 -10.85 -0.66
CA SER A 267 5.80 -11.87 -1.28
C SER A 267 5.73 -13.16 -0.45
N THR A 268 6.85 -13.56 0.16
CA THR A 268 6.92 -14.72 1.06
C THR A 268 6.09 -14.51 2.33
N ASP A 269 6.22 -13.35 2.98
CA ASP A 269 5.44 -12.98 4.17
C ASP A 269 3.94 -12.84 3.85
N TRP A 270 3.59 -12.23 2.70
CA TRP A 270 2.20 -12.08 2.26
C TRP A 270 1.52 -13.43 2.03
N LYS A 271 2.22 -14.37 1.39
CA LYS A 271 1.76 -15.76 1.21
C LYS A 271 1.70 -16.53 2.51
N ALA A 272 2.61 -16.29 3.46
CA ALA A 272 2.54 -16.88 4.79
C ALA A 272 1.30 -16.41 5.56
N PHE A 273 0.99 -15.11 5.50
CA PHE A 273 -0.23 -14.52 6.04
C PHE A 273 -1.49 -15.04 5.33
N GLY A 274 -1.49 -15.16 4.00
CA GLY A 274 -2.58 -15.80 3.26
C GLY A 274 -2.89 -17.23 3.70
N ASN A 275 -1.88 -17.96 4.18
CA ASN A 275 -2.01 -19.31 4.70
C ASN A 275 -2.28 -19.41 6.23
N ARG A 276 -2.25 -18.28 6.96
CA ARG A 276 -2.59 -18.20 8.39
C ARG A 276 -4.10 -18.38 8.57
N SER A 277 -4.50 -19.19 9.56
CA SER A 277 -5.92 -19.33 9.92
C SER A 277 -6.41 -18.09 10.66
N VAL A 278 -7.33 -17.34 10.05
CA VAL A 278 -7.92 -16.11 10.62
C VAL A 278 -9.31 -16.43 11.20
N PRO A 279 -9.57 -16.17 12.49
CA PRO A 279 -10.92 -16.27 13.07
C PRO A 279 -11.89 -15.26 12.43
N THR A 280 -13.12 -15.70 12.19
CA THR A 280 -14.18 -14.87 11.61
C THR A 280 -15.38 -14.73 12.54
N THR A 281 -16.44 -14.04 12.10
CA THR A 281 -17.75 -14.04 12.76
C THR A 281 -18.53 -15.35 12.60
N ALA A 282 -18.11 -16.23 11.69
CA ALA A 282 -18.69 -17.57 11.53
C ALA A 282 -18.04 -18.58 12.50
N ALA A 283 -18.63 -19.77 12.62
CA ALA A 283 -18.12 -20.85 13.48
C ALA A 283 -16.80 -21.50 12.97
N PHE A 284 -16.18 -20.95 11.93
CA PHE A 284 -14.95 -21.45 11.30
C PHE A 284 -13.92 -20.34 11.06
N THR A 285 -12.65 -20.75 10.95
CA THR A 285 -11.54 -19.91 10.48
C THR A 285 -11.44 -19.97 8.96
N ILE A 286 -10.99 -18.88 8.34
CA ILE A 286 -10.64 -18.81 6.91
C ILE A 286 -9.12 -18.76 6.70
N LYS A 287 -8.70 -18.97 5.46
CA LYS A 287 -7.33 -18.72 4.98
C LYS A 287 -7.44 -17.99 3.64
N LEU A 288 -6.90 -16.78 3.55
CA LEU A 288 -7.11 -15.89 2.39
C LEU A 288 -6.53 -16.50 1.09
N GLY A 289 -5.40 -17.19 1.18
CA GLY A 289 -4.74 -17.86 0.07
C GLY A 289 -5.37 -19.19 -0.36
N GLN A 290 -6.51 -19.61 0.23
CA GLN A 290 -7.19 -20.87 -0.12
C GLN A 290 -8.46 -20.70 -0.97
N LEU A 291 -8.75 -19.49 -1.45
CA LEU A 291 -9.97 -19.21 -2.24
C LEU A 291 -10.13 -20.17 -3.43
N ASP A 292 -9.10 -20.29 -4.28
CA ASP A 292 -9.17 -21.10 -5.51
C ASP A 292 -9.32 -22.60 -5.22
N GLU A 293 -8.77 -23.05 -4.09
CA GLU A 293 -8.91 -24.44 -3.63
C GLU A 293 -10.32 -24.70 -3.05
N LEU A 294 -10.92 -23.73 -2.35
CA LEU A 294 -12.32 -23.82 -1.91
C LEU A 294 -13.28 -23.83 -3.11
N ILE A 295 -13.01 -22.99 -4.12
CA ILE A 295 -13.76 -22.94 -5.40
C ILE A 295 -13.68 -24.30 -6.12
N ARG A 296 -12.48 -24.87 -6.28
CA ARG A 296 -12.28 -26.20 -6.86
C ARG A 296 -13.01 -27.29 -6.07
N GLN A 297 -12.89 -27.28 -4.73
CA GLN A 297 -13.59 -28.26 -3.88
C GLN A 297 -15.11 -28.16 -4.02
N ARG A 298 -15.66 -26.95 -4.15
CA ARG A 298 -17.10 -26.73 -4.40
C ARG A 298 -17.49 -27.32 -5.76
N GLU A 299 -16.71 -27.08 -6.80
CA GLU A 299 -16.95 -27.61 -8.15
C GLU A 299 -16.87 -29.14 -8.19
N ASP A 300 -15.87 -29.76 -7.55
CA ASP A 300 -15.79 -31.22 -7.40
C ASP A 300 -17.03 -31.81 -6.69
N LYS A 301 -17.58 -31.10 -5.69
CA LYS A 301 -18.82 -31.51 -4.99
C LYS A 301 -20.06 -31.34 -5.87
N ILE A 302 -20.13 -30.30 -6.69
CA ILE A 302 -21.22 -30.08 -7.67
C ILE A 302 -21.17 -31.17 -8.75
N ASN A 303 -20.00 -31.47 -9.29
CA ASN A 303 -19.81 -32.55 -10.27
C ASN A 303 -20.24 -33.91 -9.70
N LEU A 304 -19.85 -34.22 -8.46
CA LEU A 304 -20.28 -35.44 -7.78
C LEU A 304 -21.79 -35.45 -7.48
N LEU A 305 -22.41 -34.29 -7.22
CA LEU A 305 -23.86 -34.18 -7.08
C LEU A 305 -24.57 -34.45 -8.42
N GLU A 306 -24.04 -33.96 -9.55
CA GLU A 306 -24.54 -34.25 -10.90
C GLU A 306 -24.48 -35.76 -11.20
N GLU A 307 -23.35 -36.44 -10.92
CA GLU A 307 -23.24 -37.91 -11.08
C GLU A 307 -24.20 -38.71 -10.17
N VAL A 308 -24.44 -38.23 -8.95
CA VAL A 308 -25.32 -38.89 -7.98
C VAL A 308 -26.79 -38.69 -8.36
N ALA A 309 -27.19 -37.47 -8.71
CA ALA A 309 -28.58 -37.10 -8.99
C ALA A 309 -29.03 -37.40 -10.43
N GLY A 310 -28.12 -37.38 -11.41
CA GLY A 310 -28.39 -37.67 -12.82
C GLY A 310 -29.48 -36.74 -13.40
N ASP A 311 -30.51 -37.34 -13.99
CA ASP A 311 -31.66 -36.65 -14.59
C ASP A 311 -32.24 -35.53 -13.68
N ALA A 312 -32.27 -35.73 -12.35
CA ALA A 312 -32.79 -34.74 -11.42
C ALA A 312 -31.94 -33.44 -11.36
N TYR A 313 -30.64 -33.53 -11.62
CA TYR A 313 -29.75 -32.37 -11.74
C TYR A 313 -29.94 -31.68 -13.09
N LEU A 314 -29.98 -32.44 -14.18
CA LEU A 314 -30.19 -31.93 -15.54
C LEU A 314 -31.53 -31.17 -15.65
N ASP A 315 -32.61 -31.72 -15.09
CA ASP A 315 -33.92 -31.10 -15.00
C ASP A 315 -33.91 -29.77 -14.21
N ALA A 316 -33.10 -29.68 -13.15
CA ALA A 316 -32.99 -28.46 -12.35
C ALA A 316 -32.12 -27.41 -13.04
N ARG A 317 -31.06 -27.83 -13.73
CA ARG A 317 -30.19 -26.97 -14.55
C ARG A 317 -30.95 -26.39 -15.74
N ALA A 318 -31.76 -27.17 -16.44
CA ALA A 318 -32.64 -26.67 -17.50
C ALA A 318 -33.59 -25.57 -16.98
N LYS A 319 -34.25 -25.79 -15.84
CA LYS A 319 -35.13 -24.81 -15.17
C LYS A 319 -34.38 -23.58 -14.63
N ALA A 320 -33.07 -23.66 -14.42
CA ALA A 320 -32.25 -22.51 -14.08
C ALA A 320 -31.92 -21.68 -15.34
N ILE A 321 -31.58 -22.35 -16.45
CA ILE A 321 -31.33 -21.72 -17.75
C ILE A 321 -32.59 -21.04 -18.31
N GLU A 322 -33.78 -21.61 -18.12
CA GLU A 322 -35.08 -21.01 -18.48
C GLU A 322 -35.38 -19.66 -17.78
N LYS A 323 -34.67 -19.32 -16.70
CA LYS A 323 -34.83 -18.04 -15.98
C LYS A 323 -33.88 -16.95 -16.49
N LEU A 324 -32.94 -17.28 -17.37
CA LEU A 324 -31.97 -16.35 -17.92
C LEU A 324 -32.56 -15.53 -19.09
N PRO A 325 -31.99 -14.36 -19.42
CA PRO A 325 -32.35 -13.60 -20.61
C PRO A 325 -32.33 -14.46 -21.90
N PRO A 326 -33.23 -14.22 -22.88
CA PRO A 326 -33.37 -15.08 -24.06
C PRO A 326 -32.07 -15.32 -24.85
N ILE A 327 -31.18 -14.32 -24.89
CA ILE A 327 -29.87 -14.40 -25.58
C ILE A 327 -28.94 -15.39 -24.87
N GLN A 328 -28.93 -15.39 -23.52
CA GLN A 328 -28.16 -16.35 -22.73
C GLN A 328 -28.78 -17.75 -22.78
N GLN A 329 -30.11 -17.83 -22.77
CA GLN A 329 -30.85 -19.09 -22.91
C GLN A 329 -30.53 -19.78 -24.24
N ASP A 330 -30.57 -19.06 -25.37
CA ASP A 330 -30.23 -19.58 -26.71
C ASP A 330 -28.79 -20.11 -26.78
N ALA A 331 -27.83 -19.31 -26.29
CA ALA A 331 -26.42 -19.67 -26.23
C ALA A 331 -26.15 -20.93 -25.39
N LEU A 332 -26.75 -21.03 -24.20
CA LEU A 332 -26.59 -22.18 -23.29
C LEU A 332 -27.34 -23.44 -23.75
N SER A 333 -28.47 -23.29 -24.45
CA SER A 333 -29.28 -24.40 -24.96
C SER A 333 -28.71 -24.99 -26.26
N THR A 334 -27.90 -24.23 -27.00
CA THR A 334 -27.18 -24.71 -28.19
C THR A 334 -26.05 -25.65 -27.77
N PRO A 335 -25.91 -26.84 -28.38
CA PRO A 335 -24.79 -27.75 -28.13
C PRO A 335 -23.44 -27.10 -28.39
N GLU A 336 -22.43 -27.40 -27.57
CA GLU A 336 -21.12 -26.72 -27.65
C GLU A 336 -20.44 -26.83 -29.02
N GLU A 337 -20.57 -27.99 -29.68
CA GLU A 337 -20.05 -28.23 -31.03
C GLU A 337 -20.75 -27.41 -32.13
N GLU A 338 -21.95 -26.88 -31.86
CA GLU A 338 -22.79 -26.14 -32.82
C GLU A 338 -22.84 -24.63 -32.54
N ARG A 339 -22.24 -24.15 -31.43
CA ARG A 339 -22.23 -22.73 -31.07
C ARG A 339 -21.39 -21.90 -32.03
N THR A 340 -21.93 -20.76 -32.46
CA THR A 340 -21.12 -19.69 -33.08
C THR A 340 -20.13 -19.10 -32.08
N LYS A 341 -19.04 -18.46 -32.54
CA LYS A 341 -18.07 -17.79 -31.64
C LYS A 341 -18.74 -16.79 -30.67
N SER A 342 -19.75 -16.06 -31.15
CA SER A 342 -20.53 -15.13 -30.32
C SER A 342 -21.37 -15.87 -29.26
N GLN A 343 -22.08 -16.94 -29.65
CA GLN A 343 -22.81 -17.78 -28.69
C GLN A 343 -21.88 -18.47 -27.69
N GLN A 344 -20.67 -18.91 -28.06
CA GLN A 344 -19.71 -19.47 -27.10
C GLN A 344 -19.29 -18.43 -26.06
N SER A 345 -18.96 -17.20 -26.47
CA SER A 345 -18.62 -16.12 -25.54
C SER A 345 -19.77 -15.80 -24.58
N ILE A 346 -21.02 -15.77 -25.09
CA ILE A 346 -22.22 -15.53 -24.30
C ILE A 346 -22.51 -16.71 -23.36
N ALA A 347 -22.34 -17.95 -23.82
CA ALA A 347 -22.55 -19.15 -23.02
C ALA A 347 -21.55 -19.24 -21.86
N ASN A 348 -20.26 -18.97 -22.13
CA ASN A 348 -19.22 -18.92 -21.10
C ASN A 348 -19.56 -17.87 -20.03
N ALA A 349 -19.87 -16.63 -20.43
CA ALA A 349 -20.26 -15.56 -19.50
C ALA A 349 -21.58 -15.86 -18.76
N ALA A 350 -22.50 -16.60 -19.37
CA ALA A 350 -23.78 -16.97 -18.77
C ALA A 350 -23.70 -18.15 -17.80
N GLN A 351 -22.63 -18.97 -17.82
CA GLN A 351 -22.50 -20.14 -16.93
C GLN A 351 -22.58 -19.74 -15.45
N GLU A 352 -21.90 -18.67 -15.04
CA GLU A 352 -21.91 -18.15 -13.66
C GLU A 352 -23.30 -17.66 -13.22
N SER A 353 -24.17 -17.31 -14.17
CA SER A 353 -25.55 -16.89 -13.90
C SER A 353 -26.50 -18.08 -13.67
N VAL A 354 -26.11 -19.31 -13.98
CA VAL A 354 -26.97 -20.51 -13.85
C VAL A 354 -27.08 -20.96 -12.38
N LYS A 355 -28.04 -20.38 -11.66
CA LYS A 355 -28.31 -20.72 -10.24
C LYS A 355 -29.22 -21.94 -10.12
N VAL A 356 -28.63 -23.12 -9.97
CA VAL A 356 -29.32 -24.40 -9.71
C VAL A 356 -29.82 -24.48 -8.26
N ASP A 357 -31.07 -24.91 -8.05
CA ASP A 357 -31.62 -25.20 -6.72
C ASP A 357 -31.19 -26.61 -6.27
N TYR A 358 -30.04 -26.70 -5.62
CA TYR A 358 -29.47 -27.97 -5.17
C TYR A 358 -30.36 -28.70 -4.15
N ASP A 359 -31.09 -27.99 -3.28
CA ASP A 359 -32.06 -28.60 -2.36
C ASP A 359 -33.22 -29.27 -3.12
N ALA A 360 -33.69 -28.68 -4.23
CA ALA A 360 -34.65 -29.34 -5.12
C ALA A 360 -34.05 -30.57 -5.80
N VAL A 361 -32.79 -30.52 -6.27
CA VAL A 361 -32.08 -31.67 -6.85
C VAL A 361 -32.00 -32.84 -5.87
N ALA A 362 -31.56 -32.61 -4.63
CA ALA A 362 -31.45 -33.67 -3.63
C ALA A 362 -32.81 -34.26 -3.24
N ARG A 363 -33.88 -33.46 -3.22
CA ARG A 363 -35.26 -33.92 -2.99
C ARG A 363 -35.83 -34.72 -4.17
N ALA A 364 -35.45 -34.40 -5.40
CA ALA A 364 -35.86 -35.11 -6.62
C ALA A 364 -35.00 -36.36 -6.94
N THR A 365 -33.82 -36.46 -6.35
CA THR A 365 -32.90 -37.61 -6.50
C THR A 365 -33.53 -38.92 -6.05
N GLN A 366 -33.20 -40.02 -6.74
CA GLN A 366 -33.67 -41.36 -6.43
C GLN A 366 -33.46 -41.73 -4.95
N GLN A 367 -34.49 -42.30 -4.30
CA GLN A 367 -34.55 -42.52 -2.85
C GLN A 367 -33.37 -43.29 -2.23
N SER A 368 -32.72 -44.17 -3.00
CA SER A 368 -31.51 -44.91 -2.60
C SER A 368 -30.26 -44.04 -2.49
N LYS A 369 -30.17 -42.96 -3.28
CA LYS A 369 -29.06 -42.00 -3.34
C LYS A 369 -29.38 -40.67 -2.63
N GLN A 370 -30.64 -40.42 -2.30
CA GLN A 370 -31.13 -39.16 -1.73
C GLN A 370 -30.36 -38.68 -0.48
N LEU A 371 -29.96 -39.58 0.43
CA LEU A 371 -29.16 -39.19 1.60
C LEU A 371 -27.75 -38.70 1.20
N GLN A 372 -27.13 -39.34 0.22
CA GLN A 372 -25.82 -38.93 -0.30
C GLN A 372 -25.93 -37.57 -1.02
N ALA A 373 -26.99 -37.37 -1.82
CA ALA A 373 -27.25 -36.08 -2.46
C ALA A 373 -27.46 -34.97 -1.42
N LEU A 374 -28.25 -35.21 -0.37
CA LEU A 374 -28.43 -34.24 0.73
C LEU A 374 -27.11 -33.89 1.43
N GLN A 375 -26.24 -34.88 1.67
CA GLN A 375 -24.91 -34.64 2.24
C GLN A 375 -24.03 -33.76 1.33
N LEU A 376 -24.03 -34.02 0.01
CA LEU A 376 -23.29 -33.20 -0.95
C LEU A 376 -23.82 -31.76 -1.02
N VAL A 377 -25.15 -31.56 -0.87
CA VAL A 377 -25.75 -30.22 -0.83
C VAL A 377 -25.34 -29.44 0.42
N GLU A 378 -25.26 -30.10 1.58
CA GLU A 378 -24.76 -29.45 2.80
C GLU A 378 -23.24 -29.15 2.71
N ASP A 379 -22.44 -30.06 2.13
CA ASP A 379 -21.02 -29.81 1.84
C ASP A 379 -20.83 -28.60 0.92
N ILE A 380 -21.65 -28.46 -0.13
CA ILE A 380 -21.63 -27.30 -1.05
C ILE A 380 -21.97 -26.00 -0.30
N LYS A 381 -22.99 -26.01 0.57
CA LYS A 381 -23.38 -24.83 1.37
C LYS A 381 -22.28 -24.37 2.34
N ASP A 382 -21.60 -25.29 3.02
CA ASP A 382 -20.45 -24.97 3.90
C ASP A 382 -19.28 -24.38 3.09
N LEU A 383 -19.01 -24.91 1.88
CA LEU A 383 -18.02 -24.35 0.97
C LEU A 383 -18.42 -22.95 0.44
N ASP A 384 -19.68 -22.74 0.05
CA ASP A 384 -20.18 -21.43 -0.38
C ASP A 384 -20.08 -20.38 0.74
N GLU A 385 -20.39 -20.73 2.00
CA GLU A 385 -20.22 -19.81 3.13
C GLU A 385 -18.72 -19.48 3.35
N ARG A 386 -17.82 -20.47 3.25
CA ARG A 386 -16.37 -20.26 3.35
C ARG A 386 -15.84 -19.37 2.23
N ILE A 387 -16.27 -19.58 0.99
CA ILE A 387 -15.88 -18.79 -0.18
C ILE A 387 -16.32 -17.34 0.03
N LEU A 388 -17.59 -17.10 0.33
CA LEU A 388 -18.15 -15.75 0.56
C LEU A 388 -17.43 -15.01 1.70
N LYS A 389 -17.12 -15.71 2.81
CA LYS A 389 -16.34 -15.12 3.92
C LYS A 389 -14.89 -14.84 3.50
N THR A 390 -14.27 -15.73 2.74
CA THR A 390 -12.86 -15.58 2.29
C THR A 390 -12.73 -14.43 1.29
N GLU A 391 -13.62 -14.33 0.32
CA GLU A 391 -13.70 -13.20 -0.62
C GLU A 391 -13.94 -11.87 0.11
N GLY A 392 -14.92 -11.84 1.03
CA GLY A 392 -15.24 -10.63 1.79
C GLY A 392 -14.07 -10.11 2.63
N TYR A 393 -13.27 -11.01 3.20
CA TYR A 393 -12.05 -10.64 3.94
C TYR A 393 -10.89 -10.27 3.01
N ARG A 394 -10.72 -10.95 1.86
CA ARG A 394 -9.72 -10.55 0.84
C ARG A 394 -9.98 -9.13 0.32
N LYS A 395 -11.25 -8.77 0.10
CA LYS A 395 -11.67 -7.44 -0.37
C LYS A 395 -11.39 -6.33 0.67
N GLN A 396 -11.63 -6.58 1.96
CA GLN A 396 -11.41 -5.59 3.04
C GLN A 396 -9.98 -5.04 3.12
N ILE A 397 -8.99 -5.77 2.61
CA ILE A 397 -7.57 -5.44 2.77
C ILE A 397 -6.82 -5.32 1.43
N ASN A 398 -7.55 -5.30 0.32
CA ASN A 398 -7.04 -5.40 -1.05
C ASN A 398 -6.04 -6.57 -1.24
N TYR A 399 -6.35 -7.77 -0.73
CA TYR A 399 -5.42 -8.91 -0.71
C TYR A 399 -4.83 -9.28 -2.09
N PRO A 400 -5.61 -9.31 -3.20
CA PRO A 400 -5.08 -9.65 -4.51
C PRO A 400 -4.11 -8.60 -5.06
N TYR A 401 -4.33 -7.31 -4.79
CA TYR A 401 -3.41 -6.25 -5.20
C TYR A 401 -2.04 -6.43 -4.55
N TRP A 402 -1.98 -6.56 -3.21
CA TRP A 402 -0.71 -6.71 -2.49
C TRP A 402 0.07 -7.99 -2.87
N ASP A 403 -0.63 -9.08 -3.20
CA ASP A 403 0.01 -10.32 -3.69
C ASP A 403 0.59 -10.11 -5.11
N THR A 404 -0.15 -9.42 -5.99
CA THR A 404 0.29 -9.10 -7.35
C THR A 404 1.41 -8.08 -7.38
N LEU A 405 1.33 -7.01 -6.57
CA LEU A 405 2.39 -6.00 -6.43
C LEU A 405 3.71 -6.66 -6.02
N ALA A 406 3.67 -7.49 -4.97
CA ALA A 406 4.84 -8.23 -4.50
C ALA A 406 5.36 -9.28 -5.50
N LEU A 407 4.53 -9.72 -6.45
CA LEU A 407 4.94 -10.60 -7.55
C LEU A 407 5.58 -9.83 -8.72
N ALA A 408 5.09 -8.63 -9.01
CA ALA A 408 5.56 -7.79 -10.11
C ALA A 408 6.84 -7.02 -9.77
N GLU A 409 6.91 -6.39 -8.59
CA GLU A 409 8.06 -5.54 -8.20
C GLU A 409 9.34 -6.36 -7.93
N GLN A 410 9.23 -7.65 -7.61
CA GLN A 410 10.37 -8.57 -7.57
C GLN A 410 10.90 -8.99 -8.96
N GLU A 411 10.31 -8.54 -10.07
CA GLU A 411 10.80 -8.85 -11.42
C GLU A 411 11.89 -7.86 -11.84
N GLU A 412 12.92 -8.36 -12.53
CA GLU A 412 14.04 -7.54 -13.01
C GLU A 412 13.57 -6.38 -13.93
N ARG A 413 12.52 -6.61 -14.72
CA ARG A 413 11.93 -5.57 -15.58
C ARG A 413 11.29 -4.43 -14.76
N THR A 414 10.69 -4.73 -13.63
CA THR A 414 9.99 -3.74 -12.79
C THR A 414 10.99 -2.91 -12.00
N VAL A 415 12.02 -3.56 -11.43
CA VAL A 415 13.18 -2.85 -10.84
C VAL A 415 13.88 -1.96 -11.88
N ARG A 416 13.99 -2.40 -13.15
CA ARG A 416 14.48 -1.53 -14.25
C ARG A 416 13.52 -0.36 -14.52
N ALA A 417 12.21 -0.58 -14.58
CA ALA A 417 11.23 0.48 -14.81
C ALA A 417 11.27 1.54 -13.69
N ARG A 418 11.29 1.11 -12.42
CA ARG A 418 11.48 1.97 -11.24
C ARG A 418 12.83 2.74 -11.32
N ARG A 419 13.92 2.08 -11.74
CA ARG A 419 15.23 2.74 -11.96
C ARG A 419 15.19 3.81 -13.05
N LEU A 420 14.58 3.52 -14.20
CA LEU A 420 14.46 4.47 -15.30
C LEU A 420 13.66 5.71 -14.88
N ILE A 421 12.54 5.54 -14.16
CA ILE A 421 11.80 6.67 -13.56
C ILE A 421 12.71 7.46 -12.60
N TYR A 422 13.37 6.80 -11.65
CA TYR A 422 14.25 7.48 -10.68
C TYR A 422 15.39 8.28 -11.36
N GLU A 423 16.00 7.71 -12.40
CA GLU A 423 17.04 8.39 -13.18
C GLU A 423 16.47 9.53 -14.04
N ALA A 424 15.24 9.41 -14.56
CA ALA A 424 14.53 10.46 -15.29
C ALA A 424 14.18 11.65 -14.38
N GLU A 425 13.63 11.38 -13.18
CA GLU A 425 13.31 12.39 -12.17
C GLU A 425 14.56 13.16 -11.74
N LYS A 426 15.68 12.44 -11.56
CA LYS A 426 16.96 13.08 -11.26
C LYS A 426 17.48 13.94 -12.41
N ALA A 427 17.46 13.41 -13.65
CA ALA A 427 17.86 14.18 -14.83
C ALA A 427 16.99 15.44 -15.00
N ASN A 428 15.69 15.35 -14.72
CA ASN A 428 14.75 16.47 -14.75
C ASN A 428 15.11 17.53 -13.69
N ALA A 429 15.43 17.10 -12.46
CA ALA A 429 15.88 17.99 -11.38
C ALA A 429 17.25 18.65 -11.67
N ASP A 430 18.16 17.94 -12.34
CA ASP A 430 19.45 18.43 -12.81
C ASP A 430 19.34 19.29 -14.12
N ALA A 431 18.11 19.52 -14.62
CA ALA A 431 17.77 20.22 -15.86
C ALA A 431 18.30 19.58 -17.18
N GLU A 432 18.63 18.29 -17.14
CA GLU A 432 19.02 17.46 -18.30
C GLU A 432 17.78 16.95 -19.07
N LEU A 433 16.93 17.86 -19.57
CA LEU A 433 15.58 17.55 -20.08
C LEU A 433 15.55 16.47 -21.17
N GLU A 434 16.40 16.54 -22.19
CA GLU A 434 16.43 15.56 -23.31
C GLU A 434 16.69 14.13 -22.82
N LYS A 435 17.57 13.99 -21.83
CA LYS A 435 17.88 12.71 -21.17
C LYS A 435 16.73 12.26 -20.27
N ALA A 436 16.09 13.19 -19.55
CA ALA A 436 14.92 12.87 -18.73
C ALA A 436 13.77 12.32 -19.58
N ILE A 437 13.46 12.98 -20.70
CA ILE A 437 12.43 12.56 -21.68
C ILE A 437 12.70 11.13 -22.17
N GLY A 438 13.90 10.84 -22.68
CA GLY A 438 14.23 9.48 -23.16
C GLY A 438 14.16 8.40 -22.07
N LEU A 439 14.54 8.72 -20.83
CA LEU A 439 14.42 7.78 -19.70
C LEU A 439 12.96 7.54 -19.29
N TYR A 440 12.10 8.57 -19.34
CA TYR A 440 10.66 8.42 -19.12
C TYR A 440 10.02 7.55 -20.21
N GLU A 441 10.33 7.80 -21.49
CA GLU A 441 9.82 7.00 -22.62
C GLU A 441 10.19 5.52 -22.48
N GLU A 442 11.47 5.23 -22.18
CA GLU A 442 11.93 3.85 -21.93
C GLU A 442 11.21 3.22 -20.73
N ALA A 443 10.99 3.98 -19.64
CA ALA A 443 10.24 3.50 -18.48
C ALA A 443 8.79 3.16 -18.81
N PHE A 444 8.10 4.04 -19.53
CA PHE A 444 6.68 3.88 -19.90
C PHE A 444 6.46 2.67 -20.82
N GLU A 445 7.40 2.40 -21.71
CA GLU A 445 7.45 1.18 -22.52
C GLU A 445 7.51 -0.12 -21.68
N VAL A 446 8.18 -0.09 -20.53
CA VAL A 446 8.27 -1.25 -19.63
C VAL A 446 7.04 -1.33 -18.74
N TRP A 447 6.56 -0.19 -18.21
CA TRP A 447 5.32 -0.12 -17.43
C TRP A 447 4.09 -0.58 -18.21
N ALA A 448 3.97 -0.26 -19.50
CA ALA A 448 2.91 -0.78 -20.36
C ALA A 448 2.89 -2.32 -20.38
N LYS A 449 4.08 -2.94 -20.53
CA LYS A 449 4.24 -4.41 -20.49
C LYS A 449 3.98 -5.01 -19.11
N ILE A 450 4.13 -4.24 -18.03
CA ILE A 450 3.82 -4.66 -16.66
C ILE A 450 2.31 -4.61 -16.42
N PHE A 451 1.61 -3.55 -16.81
CA PHE A 451 0.15 -3.46 -16.71
C PHE A 451 -0.58 -4.44 -17.65
N ASP A 452 0.05 -4.83 -18.77
CA ASP A 452 -0.43 -5.88 -19.66
C ASP A 452 -0.51 -7.25 -18.98
N ASP A 453 0.49 -7.60 -18.15
CA ASP A 453 0.55 -8.86 -17.39
C ASP A 453 -0.14 -8.76 -16.01
N TYR A 454 -0.18 -7.55 -15.43
CA TYR A 454 -0.71 -7.27 -14.10
C TYR A 454 -1.72 -6.09 -14.10
N PRO A 455 -2.90 -6.23 -14.72
CA PRO A 455 -3.87 -5.13 -14.85
C PRO A 455 -4.32 -4.53 -13.51
N ILE A 456 -4.35 -5.32 -12.42
CA ILE A 456 -4.76 -4.84 -11.09
C ILE A 456 -3.85 -3.75 -10.50
N LEU A 457 -2.65 -3.52 -11.05
CA LEU A 457 -1.73 -2.50 -10.54
C LEU A 457 -2.09 -1.06 -10.96
N VAL A 458 -3.11 -0.89 -11.82
CA VAL A 458 -3.53 0.44 -12.33
C VAL A 458 -4.50 1.18 -11.38
N ILE A 459 -4.89 0.60 -10.24
CA ILE A 459 -6.02 1.08 -9.41
C ILE A 459 -5.62 1.70 -8.04
N ASP A 460 -4.34 1.68 -7.69
CA ASP A 460 -3.84 1.88 -6.30
C ASP A 460 -2.47 2.62 -6.32
N ASP A 461 -1.75 2.74 -5.20
CA ASP A 461 -0.51 3.55 -4.99
C ASP A 461 0.44 3.61 -6.21
N THR A 462 0.73 2.46 -6.85
CA THR A 462 1.66 2.36 -8.01
C THR A 462 1.20 3.15 -9.23
N ALA A 463 -0.11 3.24 -9.45
CA ALA A 463 -0.70 4.05 -10.51
C ALA A 463 -0.50 5.55 -10.24
N GLN A 464 -0.66 5.97 -8.98
CA GLN A 464 -0.51 7.37 -8.59
C GLN A 464 0.93 7.86 -8.77
N ASP A 465 1.93 7.09 -8.31
CA ASP A 465 3.36 7.38 -8.54
C ASP A 465 3.67 7.59 -10.03
N LEU A 466 3.23 6.64 -10.86
CA LEU A 466 3.49 6.66 -12.30
C LEU A 466 2.77 7.84 -12.99
N TYR A 467 1.57 8.19 -12.52
CA TYR A 467 0.81 9.34 -13.02
C TYR A 467 1.44 10.68 -12.61
N GLU A 468 2.11 10.78 -11.47
CA GLU A 468 2.95 11.94 -11.13
C GLU A 468 4.17 12.06 -12.05
N SER A 469 4.85 10.95 -12.35
CA SER A 469 5.94 10.94 -13.35
C SER A 469 5.43 11.32 -14.75
N LEU A 470 4.24 10.88 -15.14
CA LEU A 470 3.59 11.30 -16.40
C LEU A 470 3.28 12.81 -16.44
N ARG A 471 2.87 13.41 -15.31
CA ARG A 471 2.69 14.87 -15.21
C ARG A 471 4.02 15.61 -15.38
N ARG A 472 5.11 15.12 -14.78
CA ARG A 472 6.45 15.72 -14.90
C ARG A 472 7.00 15.56 -16.32
N TYR A 473 6.76 14.42 -16.96
CA TYR A 473 7.06 14.18 -18.37
C TYR A 473 6.36 15.19 -19.30
N ARG A 474 5.04 15.42 -19.12
CA ARG A 474 4.28 16.43 -19.89
C ARG A 474 4.87 17.84 -19.81
N ILE A 475 5.29 18.23 -18.60
CA ILE A 475 5.97 19.52 -18.36
C ILE A 475 7.32 19.56 -19.10
N ALA A 476 8.07 18.45 -19.13
CA ALA A 476 9.35 18.38 -19.83
C ALA A 476 9.23 18.46 -21.36
N ILE A 477 8.14 17.94 -21.95
CA ILE A 477 7.88 17.99 -23.40
C ILE A 477 7.08 19.23 -23.85
N ASP A 478 6.65 20.11 -22.93
CA ASP A 478 5.80 21.28 -23.20
C ASP A 478 4.50 20.95 -23.97
N SER A 479 3.86 19.83 -23.61
CA SER A 479 2.61 19.35 -24.23
C SER A 479 1.64 18.70 -23.23
N ASP A 480 0.39 19.15 -23.26
CA ASP A 480 -0.73 18.53 -22.53
C ASP A 480 -1.29 17.29 -23.25
N GLU A 481 -1.14 17.22 -24.57
CA GLU A 481 -1.62 16.11 -25.41
C GLU A 481 -0.53 15.03 -25.55
N MET A 482 -0.93 13.76 -25.39
CA MET A 482 -0.05 12.60 -25.57
C MET A 482 -0.21 12.05 -27.00
N PRO A 483 0.88 11.57 -27.65
CA PRO A 483 0.81 10.92 -28.96
C PRO A 483 -0.17 9.73 -29.01
N ASP A 484 -0.72 9.46 -30.21
CA ASP A 484 -1.69 8.39 -30.41
C ASP A 484 -1.12 6.98 -30.16
N ASP A 485 0.19 6.83 -30.34
CA ASP A 485 1.01 5.63 -30.15
C ASP A 485 1.66 5.54 -28.76
N PHE A 486 1.35 6.46 -27.85
CA PHE A 486 1.95 6.52 -26.52
C PHE A 486 1.71 5.21 -25.70
N PRO A 487 2.75 4.54 -25.17
CA PRO A 487 2.62 3.21 -24.55
C PRO A 487 1.61 3.10 -23.41
N LEU A 488 1.41 4.18 -22.64
CA LEU A 488 0.49 4.22 -21.50
C LEU A 488 -0.80 5.03 -21.81
N LYS A 489 -1.19 5.16 -23.09
CA LYS A 489 -2.38 5.95 -23.46
C LYS A 489 -3.68 5.46 -22.80
N ALA A 490 -3.87 4.15 -22.67
CA ALA A 490 -5.03 3.55 -21.98
C ALA A 490 -5.08 3.95 -20.49
N PHE A 491 -3.92 3.98 -19.85
CA PHE A 491 -3.77 4.37 -18.46
C PHE A 491 -4.03 5.86 -18.26
N VAL A 492 -3.46 6.70 -19.13
CA VAL A 492 -3.64 8.16 -19.12
C VAL A 492 -5.09 8.58 -19.32
N GLU A 493 -5.79 8.01 -20.31
CA GLU A 493 -7.19 8.34 -20.58
C GLU A 493 -8.12 7.97 -19.41
N LEU A 494 -7.81 6.87 -18.70
CA LEU A 494 -8.65 6.37 -17.63
C LEU A 494 -8.38 7.06 -16.28
N MET A 495 -7.14 7.45 -15.98
CA MET A 495 -6.84 8.31 -14.82
C MET A 495 -7.60 9.66 -14.89
N GLY A 496 -7.73 10.23 -16.10
CA GLY A 496 -8.67 11.32 -16.40
C GLY A 496 -8.60 12.54 -15.46
N GLU A 497 -9.75 13.14 -15.19
CA GLU A 497 -9.93 14.27 -14.24
C GLU A 497 -10.30 13.79 -12.82
N TYR A 498 -10.61 12.50 -12.63
CA TYR A 498 -11.22 11.97 -11.41
C TYR A 498 -10.41 10.89 -10.66
N GLY A 499 -9.25 10.46 -11.18
CA GLY A 499 -8.21 9.80 -10.39
C GLY A 499 -8.55 8.44 -9.77
N GLN A 500 -9.55 7.72 -10.26
CA GLN A 500 -9.87 6.36 -9.84
C GLN A 500 -10.14 5.46 -11.04
N VAL A 501 -9.38 4.37 -11.13
CA VAL A 501 -9.46 3.39 -12.21
C VAL A 501 -10.23 2.16 -11.75
N ASP A 502 -11.24 1.77 -12.51
CA ASP A 502 -11.86 0.45 -12.39
C ASP A 502 -11.12 -0.54 -13.31
N GLN A 503 -10.81 -1.74 -12.80
CA GLN A 503 -10.01 -2.72 -13.56
C GLN A 503 -10.74 -3.22 -14.82
N ASP A 504 -12.04 -3.51 -14.71
CA ASP A 504 -12.84 -3.98 -15.85
C ASP A 504 -12.93 -2.89 -16.92
N MET A 505 -13.01 -1.61 -16.49
CA MET A 505 -12.92 -0.45 -17.38
C MET A 505 -11.53 -0.32 -18.02
N TYR A 506 -10.44 -0.58 -17.30
CA TYR A 506 -9.08 -0.54 -17.86
C TYR A 506 -8.87 -1.59 -18.95
N GLU A 507 -9.31 -2.83 -18.69
CA GLU A 507 -9.28 -3.90 -19.68
C GLU A 507 -10.13 -3.55 -20.91
N GLN A 508 -11.33 -2.98 -20.72
CA GLN A 508 -12.18 -2.51 -21.82
C GLN A 508 -11.55 -1.38 -22.63
N VAL A 509 -11.05 -0.33 -21.98
CA VAL A 509 -10.40 0.83 -22.65
C VAL A 509 -9.18 0.35 -23.44
N ARG A 510 -8.31 -0.46 -22.83
CA ARG A 510 -7.13 -1.05 -23.49
C ARG A 510 -7.51 -1.84 -24.75
N GLN A 511 -8.53 -2.69 -24.70
CA GLN A 511 -8.98 -3.43 -25.90
C GLN A 511 -9.54 -2.48 -26.97
N THR A 512 -10.34 -1.48 -26.60
CA THR A 512 -10.86 -0.51 -27.58
C THR A 512 -9.77 0.34 -28.24
N GLN A 513 -8.73 0.73 -27.49
CA GLN A 513 -7.57 1.43 -28.05
C GLN A 513 -6.77 0.55 -28.99
N LYS A 514 -6.53 -0.73 -28.64
CA LYS A 514 -5.86 -1.68 -29.53
C LYS A 514 -6.61 -1.85 -30.85
N ASP A 515 -7.93 -2.03 -30.77
CA ASP A 515 -8.84 -2.07 -31.92
C ASP A 515 -8.84 -0.78 -32.77
N LEU A 516 -8.48 0.37 -32.20
CA LEU A 516 -8.36 1.65 -32.91
C LEU A 516 -6.96 1.81 -33.55
N ALA A 517 -5.90 1.43 -32.83
CA ALA A 517 -4.53 1.43 -33.31
C ALA A 517 -4.36 0.48 -34.52
N GLU A 518 -4.89 -0.74 -34.44
CA GLU A 518 -4.88 -1.70 -35.57
C GLU A 518 -5.60 -1.13 -36.81
N LYS A 519 -6.70 -0.38 -36.62
CA LYS A 519 -7.41 0.30 -37.73
C LYS A 519 -6.60 1.46 -38.31
N ARG A 520 -5.97 2.28 -37.46
CA ARG A 520 -5.16 3.43 -37.89
C ARG A 520 -3.90 2.96 -38.62
N GLN A 521 -3.25 1.90 -38.15
CA GLN A 521 -2.13 1.27 -38.84
C GLN A 521 -2.57 0.73 -40.21
N ALA A 522 -3.70 0.01 -40.29
CA ALA A 522 -4.22 -0.49 -41.56
C ALA A 522 -4.62 0.62 -42.55
N GLU A 523 -5.03 1.81 -42.04
CA GLU A 523 -5.27 3.01 -42.85
C GLU A 523 -3.97 3.60 -43.39
N LEU A 524 -2.94 3.75 -42.55
CA LEU A 524 -1.61 4.23 -42.94
C LEU A 524 -0.94 3.29 -43.96
N GLU A 525 -0.98 1.97 -43.72
CA GLU A 525 -0.50 0.97 -44.69
C GLU A 525 -1.29 0.98 -46.02
N ALA A 526 -2.55 1.43 -46.01
CA ALA A 526 -3.34 1.60 -47.23
C ALA A 526 -3.02 2.93 -47.93
N GLU A 527 -2.67 3.98 -47.19
CA GLU A 527 -2.21 5.27 -47.72
C GLU A 527 -0.81 5.14 -48.33
N GLU A 528 0.13 4.48 -47.65
CA GLU A 528 1.48 4.20 -48.15
C GLU A 528 1.44 3.38 -49.45
N ARG A 529 0.70 2.27 -49.51
CA ARG A 529 0.50 1.50 -50.75
C ARG A 529 -0.12 2.32 -51.88
N ARG A 530 -0.99 3.30 -51.57
CA ARG A 530 -1.54 4.19 -52.60
C ARG A 530 -0.50 5.17 -53.12
N LEU A 531 0.36 5.70 -52.25
CA LEU A 531 1.48 6.55 -52.63
C LEU A 531 2.52 5.77 -53.46
N GLU A 532 2.83 4.52 -53.10
CA GLU A 532 3.67 3.62 -53.89
C GLU A 532 3.06 3.33 -55.27
N GLU A 533 1.75 3.03 -55.33
CA GLU A 533 1.05 2.82 -56.60
C GLU A 533 1.00 4.08 -57.48
N GLU A 534 0.85 5.26 -56.89
CA GLU A 534 0.84 6.54 -57.60
C GLU A 534 2.26 6.89 -58.10
N ALA A 535 3.30 6.71 -57.29
CA ALA A 535 4.70 6.86 -57.69
C ALA A 535 5.11 5.87 -58.80
N ALA A 536 4.70 4.60 -58.71
CA ALA A 536 4.95 3.59 -59.73
C ALA A 536 4.22 3.89 -61.06
N LYS A 537 3.01 4.48 -61.00
CA LYS A 537 2.29 4.97 -62.19
C LYS A 537 3.03 6.16 -62.80
N GLU A 538 3.46 7.14 -62.01
CA GLU A 538 4.27 8.25 -62.52
C GLU A 538 5.58 7.78 -63.16
N GLU A 539 6.28 6.81 -62.57
CA GLU A 539 7.52 6.28 -63.16
C GLU A 539 7.26 5.51 -64.46
N ALA A 540 6.13 4.78 -64.54
CA ALA A 540 5.69 4.11 -65.75
C ALA A 540 5.26 5.10 -66.85
N GLU A 541 4.56 6.19 -66.50
CA GLU A 541 4.19 7.26 -67.43
C GLU A 541 5.42 8.04 -67.90
N LYS A 542 6.39 8.33 -67.03
CA LYS A 542 7.69 8.93 -67.40
C LYS A 542 8.49 8.01 -68.34
N LYS A 543 8.48 6.69 -68.13
CA LYS A 543 9.07 5.71 -69.04
C LYS A 543 8.35 5.65 -70.40
N ALA A 544 7.02 5.63 -70.40
CA ALA A 544 6.22 5.63 -71.63
C ALA A 544 6.40 6.92 -72.44
N ALA A 545 6.46 8.08 -71.79
CA ALA A 545 6.74 9.36 -72.44
C ALA A 545 8.15 9.40 -73.06
N ALA A 546 9.16 8.85 -72.37
CA ALA A 546 10.51 8.72 -72.92
C ALA A 546 10.59 7.73 -74.10
N GLU A 547 9.71 6.74 -74.18
CA GLU A 547 9.57 5.85 -75.34
C GLU A 547 8.81 6.53 -76.50
N GLU A 548 7.78 7.35 -76.24
CA GLU A 548 7.07 8.13 -77.28
C GLU A 548 7.91 9.28 -77.86
N GLU A 549 8.69 9.99 -77.04
CA GLU A 549 9.65 11.02 -77.53
C GLU A 549 10.76 10.40 -78.40
N ALA A 550 11.09 9.12 -78.21
CA ALA A 550 12.02 8.40 -79.06
C ALA A 550 11.43 7.96 -80.41
N GLU A 551 10.10 7.80 -80.54
CA GLU A 551 9.42 7.44 -81.79
C GLU A 551 8.94 8.64 -82.63
N THR A 552 8.88 9.85 -82.08
CA THR A 552 8.27 11.04 -82.75
C THR A 552 9.23 12.21 -83.03
N GLY A 553 10.47 11.91 -83.42
CA GLY A 553 11.41 12.94 -83.88
C GLY A 553 11.13 13.46 -85.30
N GLU A 554 10.87 14.77 -85.44
CA GLU A 554 11.14 15.51 -86.69
C GLU A 554 11.75 16.90 -86.40
N GLU A 555 12.66 17.34 -87.27
CA GLU A 555 13.79 18.21 -86.94
C GLU A 555 13.68 19.68 -87.44
N THR A 556 14.21 20.62 -86.63
CA THR A 556 15.03 21.82 -87.03
C THR A 556 14.38 23.05 -87.71
N PRO A 557 15.08 24.22 -87.87
CA PRO A 557 16.29 24.74 -87.18
C PRO A 557 16.23 26.22 -86.67
N ALA A 558 17.29 26.57 -85.93
CA ALA A 558 17.75 27.85 -85.35
C ALA A 558 17.69 29.19 -86.14
N GLU A 559 17.66 30.32 -85.41
CA GLU A 559 18.61 31.45 -85.57
C GLU A 559 18.72 32.37 -84.30
N SER A 560 19.76 33.23 -84.27
CA SER A 560 20.33 34.11 -83.21
C SER A 560 19.39 35.17 -82.55
N GLU A 561 19.68 35.92 -81.47
CA GLU A 561 20.89 36.41 -80.72
C GLU A 561 20.62 36.42 -79.17
N GLY A 562 21.49 36.76 -78.19
CA GLY A 562 22.94 37.08 -78.11
C GLY A 562 23.33 37.97 -76.89
N GLU A 563 24.31 37.54 -76.05
CA GLU A 563 25.02 38.25 -74.92
C GLU A 563 24.16 38.84 -73.73
N MET A 564 24.41 38.61 -72.43
CA MET A 564 25.63 38.89 -71.61
C MET A 564 25.62 38.18 -70.22
N LYS A 565 26.78 38.19 -69.53
CA LYS A 565 27.06 37.84 -68.10
C LYS A 565 26.19 38.63 -67.08
N ALA A 566 26.08 38.34 -65.78
CA ALA A 566 26.66 37.39 -64.78
C ALA A 566 25.52 37.04 -63.76
N ASP A 567 25.64 36.28 -62.66
CA ASP A 567 26.77 36.01 -61.74
C ASP A 567 26.52 34.75 -60.87
N GLN A 568 27.45 34.46 -59.96
CA GLN A 568 27.59 33.30 -59.05
C GLN A 568 26.40 33.07 -58.07
N ALA A 569 26.24 31.92 -57.38
CA ALA A 569 27.24 30.93 -56.96
C ALA A 569 26.71 29.48 -56.83
N ASP A 570 27.62 28.50 -57.00
CA ASP A 570 27.44 27.08 -56.70
C ASP A 570 27.53 26.78 -55.20
N GLY A 571 26.97 25.62 -54.81
CA GLY A 571 27.18 25.02 -53.50
C GLY A 571 26.60 23.62 -53.39
N GLU A 572 27.30 22.61 -53.93
CA GLU A 572 27.06 21.20 -53.59
C GLU A 572 28.35 20.42 -53.31
N GLU A 573 28.26 19.66 -52.23
CA GLU A 573 28.81 18.32 -51.98
C GLU A 573 30.32 18.00 -51.84
N VAL A 574 30.63 17.48 -50.64
CA VAL A 574 31.21 16.15 -50.34
C VAL A 574 32.54 15.74 -51.00
N ALA A 575 33.56 15.49 -50.17
CA ALA A 575 34.11 14.14 -49.95
C ALA A 575 35.40 14.12 -49.07
N GLU A 576 35.35 13.29 -48.03
CA GLU A 576 36.37 12.35 -47.53
C GLU A 576 37.90 12.62 -47.53
N THR A 577 38.48 12.12 -46.42
CA THR A 577 39.82 11.50 -46.23
C THR A 577 41.06 12.34 -45.90
N GLU A 578 41.70 11.91 -44.81
CA GLU A 578 43.03 12.24 -44.27
C GLU A 578 44.19 11.73 -45.19
N PRO A 579 45.51 11.75 -44.82
CA PRO A 579 46.15 12.17 -43.54
C PRO A 579 47.50 12.90 -43.68
N THR A 580 48.24 13.00 -42.55
CA THR A 580 49.72 13.13 -42.41
C THR A 580 50.37 14.45 -42.89
N GLU A 581 51.41 15.01 -42.26
CA GLU A 581 52.15 14.69 -41.02
C GLU A 581 53.05 15.90 -40.61
N THR A 582 53.89 15.68 -39.59
CA THR A 582 55.13 16.41 -39.22
C THR A 582 55.07 17.69 -38.37
N GLU A 583 55.47 17.49 -37.10
CA GLU A 583 56.60 18.16 -36.42
C GLU A 583 56.48 19.66 -36.03
N ALA A 584 56.93 20.11 -34.85
CA ALA A 584 57.72 19.47 -33.78
C ALA A 584 57.48 20.13 -32.39
N GLU A 585 57.93 19.43 -31.33
CA GLU A 585 58.69 19.94 -30.15
C GLU A 585 58.17 21.15 -29.32
N GLU A 586 58.32 21.21 -27.99
CA GLU A 586 58.72 20.24 -26.94
C GLU A 586 58.44 20.91 -25.56
N ALA A 587 58.18 20.11 -24.50
CA ALA A 587 58.55 20.33 -23.08
C ALA A 587 58.18 21.68 -22.35
N ASP A 588 58.11 21.80 -21.01
CA ASP A 588 58.12 20.84 -19.89
C ASP A 588 57.54 21.51 -18.61
N ALA A 589 57.34 20.69 -17.57
CA ALA A 589 57.55 20.99 -16.14
C ALA A 589 56.76 22.11 -15.38
N GLU A 590 55.90 21.61 -14.47
CA GLU A 590 55.94 21.82 -12.99
C GLU A 590 55.68 23.18 -12.28
N ASN A 591 55.00 23.04 -11.12
CA ASN A 591 55.18 23.79 -9.84
C ASN A 591 54.67 25.26 -9.76
N VAL A 592 54.26 25.84 -8.62
CA VAL A 592 53.81 25.38 -7.26
C VAL A 592 53.24 26.63 -6.52
N ASP A 593 52.67 26.46 -5.31
CA ASP A 593 52.19 27.48 -4.33
C ASP A 593 50.88 28.23 -4.71
N ASP A 594 49.83 28.30 -3.89
CA ASP A 594 49.66 28.50 -2.42
C ASP A 594 49.71 29.98 -1.98
N ALA A 595 48.57 30.49 -1.49
CA ALA A 595 48.42 31.70 -0.68
C ALA A 595 46.95 31.95 -0.24
N GLU A 596 46.64 31.68 1.03
CA GLU A 596 45.52 32.34 1.73
C GLU A 596 45.77 33.87 1.85
N MET A 597 44.71 34.70 1.93
CA MET A 597 44.55 35.72 3.00
C MET A 597 43.23 36.53 2.90
N LYS A 598 42.41 36.36 3.95
CA LYS A 598 41.75 37.40 4.77
C LYS A 598 40.72 38.42 4.22
N GLU A 599 39.52 38.29 4.78
CA GLU A 599 38.85 39.28 5.66
C GLU A 599 39.03 40.80 5.43
N SER A 600 37.91 41.44 5.09
CA SER A 600 37.35 42.65 5.72
C SER A 600 35.89 42.78 5.24
N GLY A 601 34.87 43.18 6.01
CA GLY A 601 34.83 43.79 7.34
C GLY A 601 34.05 45.11 7.28
N GLU A 602 32.95 45.22 8.06
CA GLU A 602 32.12 46.44 8.29
C GLU A 602 31.36 47.01 7.06
N SER A 603 30.02 46.94 6.98
CA SER A 603 28.96 47.64 7.73
C SER A 603 28.66 49.07 7.25
N ASP A 604 27.42 49.34 6.84
CA ASP A 604 26.64 50.43 7.44
C ASP A 604 25.13 50.18 7.29
N SER A 605 24.37 50.82 8.17
CA SER A 605 22.91 50.84 8.25
C SER A 605 22.35 52.20 7.83
N THR A 606 21.15 52.26 7.27
CA THR A 606 20.17 53.29 7.69
C THR A 606 18.75 52.99 7.23
N GLU A 607 17.79 53.41 8.06
CA GLU A 607 16.34 53.35 7.85
C GLU A 607 15.85 54.49 6.92
N ALA A 608 14.67 54.33 6.28
CA ALA A 608 13.47 55.15 6.59
C ALA A 608 12.40 55.16 5.46
N ASP A 609 11.31 54.44 5.69
CA ASP A 609 9.92 54.94 5.70
C ASP A 609 9.39 55.85 4.55
N SER A 610 8.40 55.37 3.77
CA SER A 610 6.98 55.71 3.99
C SER A 610 5.99 55.46 2.83
N THR A 611 4.85 54.87 3.18
CA THR A 611 3.47 55.07 2.64
C THR A 611 3.11 54.92 1.15
N GLY A 612 2.02 54.18 0.87
CA GLY A 612 1.06 54.58 -0.17
C GLY A 612 0.27 53.48 -0.91
N ASP A 613 -0.74 52.89 -0.24
CA ASP A 613 -1.99 52.25 -0.73
C ASP A 613 -2.18 51.77 -2.19
N GLY A 614 -2.84 50.61 -2.37
CA GLY A 614 -3.54 50.32 -3.64
C GLY A 614 -3.97 48.88 -3.97
N GLU A 615 -4.83 48.27 -3.15
CA GLU A 615 -5.86 47.24 -3.51
C GLU A 615 -5.53 46.10 -4.50
N GLY A 616 -5.60 44.85 -4.01
CA GLY A 616 -5.71 43.63 -4.81
C GLY A 616 -6.31 42.50 -3.97
N GLU A 617 -7.45 41.95 -4.40
CA GLU A 617 -8.27 41.02 -3.59
C GLU A 617 -7.60 39.67 -3.37
N ALA A 618 -7.53 39.22 -2.12
CA ALA A 618 -7.24 37.83 -1.77
C ALA A 618 -8.53 37.14 -1.36
N SER A 619 -8.93 36.09 -2.08
CA SER A 619 -10.05 35.23 -1.72
C SER A 619 -9.60 34.12 -0.79
N ASP A 620 -10.11 34.10 0.44
CA ASP A 620 -9.93 32.99 1.36
C ASP A 620 -10.45 31.67 0.76
N ALA A 621 -9.60 30.65 0.77
CA ALA A 621 -9.98 29.27 0.50
C ALA A 621 -9.39 28.38 1.60
N GLU A 622 -10.05 28.38 2.76
CA GLU A 622 -9.77 27.41 3.84
C GLU A 622 -9.93 25.99 3.28
N THR A 623 -8.80 25.31 3.06
CA THR A 623 -8.79 23.88 2.72
C THR A 623 -8.77 23.10 4.04
N THR A 624 -9.96 22.78 4.53
CA THR A 624 -10.13 21.91 5.70
C THR A 624 -9.69 20.49 5.33
N VAL A 625 -8.56 20.04 5.86
CA VAL A 625 -8.13 18.65 5.79
C VAL A 625 -8.90 17.86 6.85
N ASP A 626 -9.84 17.02 6.42
CA ASP A 626 -10.50 16.04 7.29
C ASP A 626 -9.53 14.87 7.55
N GLU A 627 -8.84 14.88 8.70
CA GLU A 627 -8.17 13.67 9.21
C GLU A 627 -9.18 12.74 9.91
N GLU A 628 -9.42 11.56 9.33
CA GLU A 628 -10.21 10.50 9.98
C GLU A 628 -9.51 9.96 11.24
N ALA A 629 -9.91 10.44 12.40
CA ALA A 629 -9.68 9.74 13.66
C ALA A 629 -10.48 8.42 13.69
N PRO A 630 -9.92 7.30 14.22
CA PRO A 630 -10.64 6.03 14.29
C PRO A 630 -11.86 6.14 15.20
N ALA A 631 -13.05 5.89 14.63
CA ALA A 631 -14.34 6.14 15.24
C ALA A 631 -14.58 5.49 16.62
N ASP A 632 -15.27 6.22 17.50
CA ASP A 632 -15.77 5.72 18.78
C ASP A 632 -16.99 4.80 18.58
N ASP A 633 -16.78 3.49 18.66
CA ASP A 633 -17.86 2.50 18.75
C ASP A 633 -18.54 2.56 20.14
N VAL A 634 -19.54 3.44 20.27
CA VAL A 634 -20.44 3.48 21.43
C VAL A 634 -21.48 2.37 21.29
N VAL A 635 -21.25 1.25 21.98
CA VAL A 635 -22.24 0.17 22.10
C VAL A 635 -23.43 0.68 22.94
N GLU A 636 -24.57 0.88 22.28
CA GLU A 636 -25.84 1.21 22.94
C GLU A 636 -26.39 -0.04 23.68
N GLU A 637 -26.34 -0.04 25.01
CA GLU A 637 -26.90 -1.13 25.82
C GLU A 637 -28.42 -1.16 25.72
N ALA A 638 -28.96 -2.26 25.17
CA ALA A 638 -30.40 -2.50 25.15
C ALA A 638 -30.98 -2.55 26.58
N SER A 639 -32.03 -1.77 26.83
CA SER A 639 -32.72 -1.75 28.11
C SER A 639 -33.49 -3.06 28.36
N PRO A 640 -33.52 -3.58 29.60
CA PRO A 640 -34.25 -4.81 29.92
C PRO A 640 -35.77 -4.54 30.01
N GLU A 641 -36.56 -5.40 29.36
CA GLU A 641 -38.01 -5.46 29.60
C GLU A 641 -38.30 -5.92 31.03
N THR A 642 -39.18 -5.20 31.72
CA THR A 642 -39.70 -5.58 33.04
C THR A 642 -41.04 -6.29 32.91
N GLU A 643 -41.12 -7.54 33.39
CA GLU A 643 -42.38 -8.11 33.88
C GLU A 643 -42.49 -7.83 35.40
N ASP A 644 -43.52 -7.07 35.78
CA ASP A 644 -44.02 -6.71 37.13
C ASP A 644 -43.05 -6.20 38.23
#